data_AF-A0A1R4LSX5-F1
#
_entry.id   AF-A0A1R4LSX5-F1
#
_cell.length_a   1.000
_cell.length_b   1.000
_cell.length_c   1.000
_cell.angle_alpha   90.00
_cell.angle_beta   90.00
_cell.angle_gamma   90.00
#
_symmetry.space_group_name_H-M   'P 1'
#
loop_
_entity.id
_entity.type
_entity.pdbx_description
1 polymer ?
#
loop_
_entity_poly.entity_id
_entity_poly.type
_entity_poly.pdbx_seq_one_letter_code
_entity_poly.pdbx_strand_id
1 'polypeptide(L)'
;MNHLTTTGLGLTSLLCLSSAIAAPLYDTKVALDGSADFTSIQQAINSAPDDGKPYVIYVTNGIYHEKLNVSRPNIMLIGENRDQTVITATTANGTLDENGKKYGTSGSRTVYINAANFTARSLTIENGFDFPANQAKSDDDPTKIRGTQAVALLVSTKADRSQFKDVRLVSYQDTVYLRAPHTYVDNSVITGTVDFIFGEGTALFENSQLIARYRDDVAPGNTQGYLTAPSTDISSPFGLVFKDCQLSKEAAVPAASYGLGRPWHPTRTFEDGRYADPNAIGHTAFINCDVDDHIFGWDKMSGKDIHGNVIWFYPEDSRFWEYQNTGAGTADASDTTRRQLSDADAAQYTRSHILDGWQPDVSLGPQSMLKGQVIHSQMTFPAKVRLKGSSGQTATTLTDSAGYYQASIAGMTPPVLVAVDDQSGSSCLHRDTYQSVCASALVSDINNNGTTIGNVNPFSDLIVSVLAAHEGINGPALLNEMDQLPAFSAAVQQQAQQNFTTAFQSVAEAYGIDAQQSWDPVSYSQRYEPVIRKLASQVIHNRGYDTHTGLTAKTYLTDLAFHSVLAADTVAGYQVTGEQLADTKQLIQSAKRRIFLVGDSTVSNYDNEVYPRMGWGQAFADMVSNGRRLQVVNAARSGRSSKDFINARWLSQIESQVRPHDFLLIQFGHNDEKCNGAKAGRGAVDVANLCTYPNDGWGNPQYPFLAWNDSFQHSLERYLNFARRHHMHPVLITPVPRAKSIHGGNGTPITPQQHITAQNADNGYQYVGNYTQTIEDTARINHVPLIDLQAMVIDMVNQTSDDEWKNIWLAVDPEQYPYYKGRSGSLEKPDTTHFQQQGAQRIAQLVIQAIQHNPSLHHLARQLPRLSHDNF
;
A
#
# COMPACT_ATOMS: atom_id res chain seq x y z
N MET A 1 55.16 45.96 34.65
CA MET A 1 55.97 44.97 33.91
C MET A 1 55.03 43.92 33.34
N ASN A 2 55.15 43.69 32.02
CA ASN A 2 54.67 42.57 31.21
C ASN A 2 53.17 42.39 30.86
N HIS A 3 52.86 42.98 29.69
CA HIS A 3 52.12 42.48 28.52
C HIS A 3 51.68 40.99 28.35
N LEU A 4 50.46 40.87 27.79
CA LEU A 4 50.00 40.07 26.61
C LEU A 4 49.82 38.53 26.67
N THR A 5 48.53 38.15 26.65
CA THR A 5 47.82 37.25 25.70
C THR A 5 48.47 35.93 25.21
N THR A 6 47.74 34.82 25.42
CA THR A 6 47.38 33.90 24.31
C THR A 6 46.10 33.13 24.62
N THR A 7 45.19 33.22 23.66
CA THR A 7 43.94 32.49 23.44
C THR A 7 44.14 30.99 23.20
N GLY A 8 43.34 30.14 23.84
CA GLY A 8 43.13 28.75 23.44
C GLY A 8 41.69 28.56 22.98
N LEU A 9 41.48 28.49 21.67
CA LEU A 9 40.22 28.05 21.06
C LEU A 9 40.01 26.56 21.39
N GLY A 10 38.95 26.24 22.12
CA GLY A 10 38.39 24.89 22.16
C GLY A 10 37.57 24.66 20.89
N LEU A 11 38.01 23.75 20.04
CA LEU A 11 37.23 23.23 18.91
C LEU A 11 35.91 22.66 19.43
N THR A 12 34.81 23.34 19.12
CA THR A 12 33.48 22.73 19.06
C THR A 12 33.42 21.85 17.82
N SER A 13 33.51 20.54 18.02
CA SER A 13 33.08 19.53 17.05
C SER A 13 31.58 19.69 16.81
N LEU A 14 31.22 20.35 15.69
CA LEU A 14 29.88 20.23 15.11
C LEU A 14 29.67 18.76 14.75
N LEU A 15 28.84 18.08 15.53
CA LEU A 15 28.34 16.75 15.20
C LEU A 15 27.39 16.85 13.99
N CYS A 16 27.65 15.98 13.04
CA CYS A 16 26.93 15.79 11.79
C CYS A 16 25.41 15.83 11.99
N LEU A 17 24.75 16.73 11.25
CA LEU A 17 23.37 16.57 10.87
C LEU A 17 23.28 15.27 10.05
N SER A 18 22.79 14.20 10.66
CA SER A 18 22.26 13.06 9.92
C SER A 18 21.08 13.60 9.11
N SER A 19 21.22 13.67 7.79
CA SER A 19 20.10 13.92 6.90
C SER A 19 19.01 12.89 7.21
N ALA A 20 17.80 13.35 7.53
CA ALA A 20 16.63 12.50 7.52
C ALA A 20 16.50 11.92 6.12
N ILE A 21 16.27 10.61 6.04
CA ILE A 21 15.95 9.95 4.79
C ILE A 21 14.75 10.68 4.17
N ALA A 22 14.85 11.04 2.88
CA ALA A 22 13.68 11.45 2.13
C ALA A 22 12.71 10.27 2.05
N ALA A 23 11.64 10.31 2.83
CA ALA A 23 10.56 9.33 2.77
C ALA A 23 10.06 9.24 1.31
N PRO A 24 9.88 8.05 0.71
CA PRO A 24 9.37 7.91 -0.65
C PRO A 24 7.84 7.95 -0.65
N LEU A 25 7.36 8.91 0.12
CA LEU A 25 6.13 9.58 -0.17
C LEU A 25 6.42 10.52 -1.34
N TYR A 26 5.45 10.69 -2.22
CA TYR A 26 5.60 11.60 -3.36
C TYR A 26 4.97 12.96 -3.06
N ASP A 27 5.61 14.02 -3.55
CA ASP A 27 5.09 15.38 -3.56
C ASP A 27 4.13 15.60 -4.73
N THR A 28 4.41 14.96 -5.87
CA THR A 28 3.54 15.01 -7.05
C THR A 28 3.53 13.71 -7.84
N LYS A 29 2.43 13.47 -8.57
CA LYS A 29 2.20 12.30 -9.42
C LYS A 29 2.11 12.71 -10.89
N VAL A 30 2.71 11.91 -11.76
CA VAL A 30 2.68 12.05 -13.22
C VAL A 30 1.97 10.85 -13.83
N ALA A 31 0.98 11.10 -14.69
CA ALA A 31 0.27 10.07 -15.45
C ALA A 31 -0.11 10.58 -16.84
N LEU A 32 0.17 9.79 -17.88
CA LEU A 32 -0.10 10.15 -19.27
C LEU A 32 -1.59 10.35 -19.59
N ASP A 33 -2.47 9.68 -18.86
CA ASP A 33 -3.93 9.70 -19.08
C ASP A 33 -4.63 10.93 -18.47
N GLY A 34 -3.88 11.82 -17.81
CA GLY A 34 -4.41 13.02 -17.15
C GLY A 34 -5.08 12.75 -15.80
N SER A 35 -4.93 11.55 -15.24
CA SER A 35 -5.47 11.20 -13.91
C SER A 35 -4.64 11.72 -12.72
N ALA A 36 -3.49 12.37 -12.99
CA ALA A 36 -2.54 12.86 -11.99
C ALA A 36 -2.28 14.37 -12.10
N ASP A 37 -1.38 14.90 -11.28
CA ASP A 37 -1.07 16.35 -11.21
C ASP A 37 -0.45 16.88 -12.51
N PHE A 38 0.36 16.05 -13.18
CA PHE A 38 1.01 16.36 -14.44
C PHE A 38 0.89 15.22 -15.45
N THR A 39 0.99 15.55 -16.73
CA THR A 39 1.10 14.57 -17.82
C THR A 39 2.53 14.46 -18.38
N SER A 40 3.45 15.31 -17.91
CA SER A 40 4.86 15.33 -18.30
C SER A 40 5.78 15.33 -17.07
N ILE A 41 6.84 14.53 -17.13
CA ILE A 41 7.85 14.44 -16.07
C ILE A 41 8.63 15.74 -15.98
N GLN A 42 9.00 16.36 -17.12
CA GLN A 42 9.71 17.64 -17.10
C GLN A 42 8.86 18.76 -16.49
N GLN A 43 7.54 18.77 -16.70
CA GLN A 43 6.65 19.73 -16.05
C GLN A 43 6.65 19.56 -14.52
N ALA A 44 6.60 18.32 -14.03
CA ALA A 44 6.71 18.03 -12.60
C ALA A 44 8.07 18.42 -12.02
N ILE A 45 9.17 18.22 -12.75
CA ILE A 45 10.51 18.70 -12.33
C ILE A 45 10.53 20.23 -12.23
N ASN A 46 9.91 20.92 -13.19
CA ASN A 46 9.89 22.38 -13.25
C ASN A 46 8.96 23.01 -12.18
N SER A 47 8.00 22.26 -11.64
CA SER A 47 7.08 22.75 -10.60
C SER A 47 7.66 22.66 -9.19
N ALA A 48 8.77 21.93 -9.02
CA ALA A 48 9.46 21.78 -7.74
C ALA A 48 9.92 23.14 -7.16
N PRO A 49 9.55 23.51 -5.92
CA PRO A 49 9.98 24.76 -5.30
C PRO A 49 11.50 24.85 -5.14
N ASP A 50 12.10 26.02 -5.35
CA ASP A 50 13.54 26.23 -5.15
C ASP A 50 13.88 26.51 -3.68
N ASP A 51 13.63 25.54 -2.81
CA ASP A 51 13.83 25.63 -1.35
C ASP A 51 14.92 24.68 -0.83
N GLY A 52 15.58 23.94 -1.74
CA GLY A 52 16.63 22.98 -1.43
C GLY A 52 16.16 21.70 -0.73
N LYS A 53 14.86 21.48 -0.52
CA LYS A 53 14.34 20.25 0.09
C LYS A 53 14.24 19.11 -0.93
N PRO A 54 14.24 17.83 -0.48
CA PRO A 54 13.85 16.71 -1.32
C PRO A 54 12.51 16.98 -2.01
N TYR A 55 12.42 16.62 -3.30
CA TYR A 55 11.18 16.68 -4.06
C TYR A 55 11.01 15.37 -4.84
N VAL A 56 9.97 14.63 -4.49
CA VAL A 56 9.72 13.26 -4.95
C VAL A 56 8.58 13.25 -5.96
N ILE A 57 8.87 12.72 -7.14
CA ILE A 57 7.94 12.64 -8.26
C ILE A 57 7.62 11.16 -8.50
N TYR A 58 6.35 10.78 -8.33
CA TYR A 58 5.87 9.46 -8.68
C TYR A 58 5.39 9.43 -10.13
N VAL A 59 5.83 8.45 -10.91
CA VAL A 59 5.56 8.35 -12.34
C VAL A 59 4.84 7.02 -12.60
N THR A 60 3.58 7.08 -13.01
CA THR A 60 2.80 5.88 -13.30
C THR A 60 3.35 5.14 -14.52
N ASN A 61 2.91 3.90 -14.72
CA ASN A 61 3.20 3.13 -15.92
C ASN A 61 2.85 3.92 -17.20
N GLY A 62 3.70 3.80 -18.22
CA GLY A 62 3.58 4.54 -19.46
C GLY A 62 4.93 4.76 -20.17
N ILE A 63 4.86 5.08 -21.46
CA ILE A 63 6.04 5.46 -22.26
C ILE A 63 6.03 6.98 -22.42
N TYR A 64 6.93 7.64 -21.70
CA TYR A 64 7.10 9.08 -21.65
C TYR A 64 8.14 9.51 -22.69
N HIS A 65 7.66 10.03 -23.82
CA HIS A 65 8.51 10.53 -24.91
C HIS A 65 9.08 11.93 -24.59
N GLU A 66 10.06 11.99 -23.67
CA GLU A 66 10.59 13.22 -23.11
C GLU A 66 12.12 13.21 -23.05
N LYS A 67 12.74 14.37 -23.31
CA LYS A 67 14.13 14.65 -22.89
C LYS A 67 14.09 15.42 -21.58
N LEU A 68 14.75 14.90 -20.55
CA LEU A 68 14.75 15.50 -19.21
C LEU A 68 16.03 16.28 -18.93
N ASN A 69 15.89 17.43 -18.29
CA ASN A 69 16.97 18.22 -17.74
C ASN A 69 16.71 18.50 -16.25
N VAL A 70 17.47 17.82 -15.39
CA VAL A 70 17.39 17.95 -13.94
C VAL A 70 18.48 18.90 -13.46
N SER A 71 18.11 20.16 -13.22
CA SER A 71 19.03 21.20 -12.74
C SER A 71 18.78 21.61 -11.28
N ARG A 72 17.72 21.09 -10.65
CA ARG A 72 17.42 21.29 -9.23
C ARG A 72 18.02 20.13 -8.41
N PRO A 73 18.73 20.39 -7.30
CA PRO A 73 19.23 19.33 -6.43
C PRO A 73 18.08 18.60 -5.73
N ASN A 74 18.37 17.43 -5.16
CA ASN A 74 17.45 16.66 -4.33
C ASN A 74 16.13 16.27 -5.04
N ILE A 75 16.17 16.04 -6.36
CA ILE A 75 15.04 15.46 -7.11
C ILE A 75 15.09 13.93 -7.00
N MET A 76 13.95 13.32 -6.70
CA MET A 76 13.76 11.88 -6.73
C MET A 76 12.66 11.50 -7.73
N LEU A 77 12.96 10.58 -8.65
CA LEU A 77 11.97 9.97 -9.53
C LEU A 77 11.68 8.55 -9.06
N ILE A 78 10.40 8.21 -8.88
CA ILE A 78 9.94 6.87 -8.54
C ILE A 78 8.98 6.42 -9.64
N GLY A 79 9.35 5.40 -10.41
CA GLY A 79 8.41 4.75 -11.31
C GLY A 79 7.53 3.74 -10.56
N GLU A 80 6.32 3.53 -11.09
CA GLU A 80 5.39 2.49 -10.65
C GLU A 80 5.95 1.08 -10.88
N ASN A 81 6.64 0.89 -12.01
CA ASN A 81 7.30 -0.37 -12.34
C ASN A 81 8.50 -0.12 -13.27
N ARG A 82 9.63 -0.77 -12.99
CA ARG A 82 10.86 -0.61 -13.77
C ARG A 82 10.63 -0.79 -15.26
N ASP A 83 9.92 -1.83 -15.65
CA ASP A 83 9.81 -2.26 -17.05
C ASP A 83 8.64 -1.59 -17.79
N GLN A 84 7.72 -0.95 -17.08
CA GLN A 84 6.52 -0.32 -17.65
C GLN A 84 6.49 1.22 -17.53
N THR A 85 7.28 1.81 -16.62
CA THR A 85 7.51 3.25 -16.56
C THR A 85 8.77 3.60 -17.35
N VAL A 86 8.62 4.02 -18.61
CA VAL A 86 9.73 4.21 -19.55
C VAL A 86 9.87 5.69 -19.93
N ILE A 87 11.06 6.26 -19.74
CA ILE A 87 11.42 7.60 -20.20
C ILE A 87 12.29 7.43 -21.44
N THR A 88 11.83 7.91 -22.61
CA THR A 88 12.52 7.66 -23.88
C THR A 88 12.57 8.89 -24.78
N ALA A 89 13.68 9.04 -25.49
CA ALA A 89 13.82 9.98 -26.58
C ALA A 89 14.75 9.39 -27.64
N THR A 90 14.55 9.76 -28.90
CA THR A 90 15.38 9.28 -30.01
C THR A 90 16.35 10.38 -30.43
N THR A 91 17.61 10.27 -30.03
CA THR A 91 18.65 11.21 -30.48
C THR A 91 19.98 10.48 -30.54
N ALA A 92 20.66 10.50 -31.69
CA ALA A 92 22.06 10.10 -31.80
C ALA A 92 22.95 11.35 -31.86
N ASN A 93 24.25 11.20 -31.64
CA ASN A 93 25.23 12.28 -31.74
C ASN A 93 25.14 12.98 -33.11
N GLY A 94 25.06 12.20 -34.19
CA GLY A 94 25.00 12.71 -35.54
C GLY A 94 23.63 13.24 -35.96
N THR A 95 22.59 13.11 -35.12
CA THR A 95 21.29 13.76 -35.35
C THR A 95 21.49 15.27 -35.41
N LEU A 96 20.83 15.93 -36.36
CA LEU A 96 20.88 17.38 -36.51
C LEU A 96 19.73 18.03 -35.72
N ASP A 97 20.01 19.15 -35.08
CA ASP A 97 19.00 20.03 -34.49
C ASP A 97 18.31 20.89 -35.58
N GLU A 98 17.36 21.73 -35.15
CA GLU A 98 16.60 22.64 -36.02
C GLU A 98 17.48 23.62 -36.83
N ASN A 99 18.72 23.85 -36.39
CA ASN A 99 19.69 24.73 -37.04
C ASN A 99 20.70 23.96 -37.91
N GLY A 100 20.50 22.65 -38.09
CA GLY A 100 21.40 21.79 -38.86
C GLY A 100 22.70 21.44 -38.14
N LYS A 101 22.81 21.71 -36.84
CA LYS A 101 23.99 21.37 -36.03
C LYS A 101 23.81 20.00 -35.39
N LYS A 102 24.88 19.21 -35.35
CA LYS A 102 24.89 17.92 -34.66
C LYS A 102 24.66 18.11 -33.15
N TYR A 103 23.82 17.26 -32.56
CA TYR A 103 23.65 17.21 -31.10
C TYR A 103 24.96 16.87 -30.38
N GLY A 104 25.79 16.00 -30.96
CA GLY A 104 26.97 15.44 -30.31
C GLY A 104 26.60 14.44 -29.20
N THR A 105 27.59 13.69 -28.69
CA THR A 105 27.35 12.63 -27.70
C THR A 105 26.65 13.16 -26.44
N SER A 106 27.11 14.27 -25.86
CA SER A 106 26.41 14.85 -24.71
C SER A 106 25.01 15.35 -25.08
N GLY A 107 24.79 15.90 -26.29
CA GLY A 107 23.48 16.35 -26.75
C GLY A 107 22.47 15.23 -26.98
N SER A 108 22.95 14.00 -27.19
CA SER A 108 22.11 12.84 -27.51
C SER A 108 21.37 12.25 -26.31
N ARG A 109 21.78 12.60 -25.07
CA ARG A 109 21.15 12.16 -23.81
C ARG A 109 19.63 12.28 -23.79
N THR A 110 18.93 11.22 -23.38
CA THR A 110 17.51 11.27 -23.02
C THR A 110 17.34 12.01 -21.69
N VAL A 111 18.07 11.60 -20.65
CA VAL A 111 18.01 12.22 -19.32
C VAL A 111 19.36 12.86 -18.99
N TYR A 112 19.31 14.14 -18.60
CA TYR A 112 20.45 14.89 -18.14
C TYR A 112 20.32 15.22 -16.66
N ILE A 113 21.21 14.67 -15.84
CA ILE A 113 21.31 15.03 -14.43
C ILE A 113 22.43 16.04 -14.27
N ASN A 114 22.09 17.24 -13.81
CA ASN A 114 23.01 18.38 -13.72
C ASN A 114 22.92 19.10 -12.36
N ALA A 115 22.53 18.36 -11.32
CA ALA A 115 22.46 18.83 -9.94
C ALA A 115 22.68 17.66 -8.97
N ALA A 116 23.16 17.96 -7.76
CA ALA A 116 23.54 16.97 -6.76
C ALA A 116 22.34 16.24 -6.14
N ASN A 117 22.62 15.07 -5.55
CA ASN A 117 21.68 14.23 -4.80
C ASN A 117 20.43 13.81 -5.58
N PHE A 118 20.57 13.59 -6.90
CA PHE A 118 19.49 13.02 -7.70
C PHE A 118 19.28 11.54 -7.35
N THR A 119 18.03 11.09 -7.32
CA THR A 119 17.69 9.67 -7.14
C THR A 119 16.68 9.21 -8.19
N ALA A 120 16.85 8.01 -8.74
CA ALA A 120 15.84 7.35 -9.56
C ALA A 120 15.59 5.90 -9.09
N ARG A 121 14.31 5.49 -9.05
CA ARG A 121 13.89 4.15 -8.64
C ARG A 121 12.82 3.56 -9.53
N SER A 122 12.90 2.27 -9.82
CA SER A 122 11.83 1.48 -10.45
C SER A 122 11.31 2.07 -11.76
N LEU A 123 12.21 2.49 -12.64
CA LEU A 123 11.88 3.04 -13.97
C LEU A 123 12.93 2.68 -15.03
N THR A 124 12.57 2.80 -16.30
CA THR A 124 13.48 2.66 -17.45
C THR A 124 13.85 4.02 -18.02
N ILE A 125 15.12 4.24 -18.31
CA ILE A 125 15.62 5.35 -19.13
C ILE A 125 16.20 4.77 -20.41
N GLU A 126 15.65 5.18 -21.55
CA GLU A 126 16.01 4.67 -22.86
C GLU A 126 16.43 5.80 -23.80
N ASN A 127 17.43 5.54 -24.64
CA ASN A 127 17.55 6.27 -25.90
C ASN A 127 17.07 5.38 -27.05
N GLY A 128 15.93 5.76 -27.63
CA GLY A 128 15.22 5.02 -28.67
C GLY A 128 15.84 5.16 -30.07
N PHE A 129 17.14 5.48 -30.17
CA PHE A 129 17.85 5.43 -31.44
C PHE A 129 18.01 3.98 -31.91
N ASP A 130 17.38 3.67 -33.04
CA ASP A 130 17.45 2.36 -33.69
C ASP A 130 18.80 2.17 -34.41
N PHE A 131 19.79 1.78 -33.61
CA PHE A 131 21.15 1.55 -34.09
C PHE A 131 21.20 0.43 -35.16
N PRO A 132 20.60 -0.77 -34.98
CA PRO A 132 20.65 -1.81 -36.00
C PRO A 132 20.02 -1.37 -37.33
N ALA A 133 18.84 -0.74 -37.29
CA ALA A 133 18.21 -0.24 -38.51
C ALA A 133 19.07 0.83 -39.19
N ASN A 134 19.73 1.71 -38.42
CA ASN A 134 20.67 2.69 -38.98
C ASN A 134 21.88 2.02 -39.65
N GLN A 135 22.43 0.96 -39.05
CA GLN A 135 23.58 0.25 -39.61
C GLN A 135 23.22 -0.50 -40.89
N ALA A 136 22.00 -1.06 -40.97
CA ALA A 136 21.47 -1.77 -42.13
C ALA A 136 21.22 -0.87 -43.36
N LYS A 137 21.16 0.46 -43.19
CA LYS A 137 21.05 1.40 -44.32
C LYS A 137 22.28 1.30 -45.23
N SER A 138 22.06 1.52 -46.53
CA SER A 138 23.16 1.63 -47.50
C SER A 138 24.09 2.79 -47.16
N ASP A 139 25.37 2.70 -47.53
CA ASP A 139 26.35 3.73 -47.18
C ASP A 139 26.15 5.07 -47.89
N ASP A 140 25.44 5.06 -49.02
CA ASP A 140 25.02 6.24 -49.77
C ASP A 140 23.64 6.79 -49.33
N ASP A 141 22.95 6.15 -48.38
CA ASP A 141 21.71 6.68 -47.82
C ASP A 141 21.99 7.98 -47.04
N PRO A 142 21.45 9.14 -47.45
CA PRO A 142 21.70 10.42 -46.81
C PRO A 142 21.16 10.50 -45.38
N THR A 143 20.28 9.57 -44.98
CA THR A 143 19.72 9.45 -43.63
C THR A 143 20.52 8.50 -42.72
N LYS A 144 21.60 7.88 -43.22
CA LYS A 144 22.49 7.06 -42.40
C LYS A 144 23.33 7.94 -41.48
N ILE A 145 23.09 7.82 -40.18
CA ILE A 145 23.82 8.55 -39.15
C ILE A 145 25.17 7.86 -38.92
N ARG A 146 26.26 8.61 -39.10
CA ARG A 146 27.63 8.12 -38.83
C ARG A 146 28.06 8.29 -37.37
N GLY A 147 27.52 9.31 -36.69
CA GLY A 147 27.69 9.51 -35.26
C GLY A 147 26.60 8.78 -34.48
N THR A 148 26.72 7.47 -34.35
CA THR A 148 25.72 6.53 -33.79
C THR A 148 25.58 6.50 -32.27
N GLN A 149 26.26 7.40 -31.55
CA GLN A 149 26.32 7.45 -30.10
C GLN A 149 24.98 7.98 -29.56
N ALA A 150 24.31 7.23 -28.70
CA ALA A 150 22.95 7.51 -28.29
C ALA A 150 22.84 7.36 -26.77
N VAL A 151 23.13 8.44 -26.05
CA VAL A 151 23.18 8.40 -24.59
C VAL A 151 21.75 8.30 -24.04
N ALA A 152 21.49 7.34 -23.16
CA ALA A 152 20.24 7.27 -22.40
C ALA A 152 20.33 8.20 -21.18
N LEU A 153 21.42 8.08 -20.41
CA LEU A 153 21.63 8.83 -19.17
C LEU A 153 22.99 9.53 -19.19
N LEU A 154 22.99 10.84 -18.92
CA LEU A 154 24.22 11.59 -18.64
C LEU A 154 24.15 12.19 -17.24
N VAL A 155 25.13 11.84 -16.41
CA VAL A 155 25.33 12.39 -15.07
C VAL A 155 26.50 13.37 -15.10
N SER A 156 26.23 14.66 -14.93
CA SER A 156 27.22 15.73 -15.12
C SER A 156 28.19 15.86 -13.94
N THR A 157 29.26 16.62 -14.13
CA THR A 157 30.22 16.96 -13.05
C THR A 157 29.58 17.72 -11.88
N LYS A 158 28.38 18.28 -12.04
CA LYS A 158 27.62 18.95 -10.97
C LYS A 158 26.69 18.01 -10.20
N ALA A 159 26.52 16.78 -10.68
CA ALA A 159 25.55 15.83 -10.18
C ALA A 159 26.15 14.83 -9.19
N ASP A 160 26.94 15.34 -8.23
CA ASP A 160 27.51 14.51 -7.18
C ASP A 160 26.42 13.78 -6.38
N ARG A 161 26.74 12.57 -5.90
CA ARG A 161 25.85 11.71 -5.11
C ARG A 161 24.56 11.31 -5.82
N SER A 162 24.65 11.03 -7.13
CA SER A 162 23.51 10.52 -7.90
C SER A 162 23.27 9.03 -7.61
N GLN A 163 22.02 8.64 -7.33
CA GLN A 163 21.62 7.28 -6.93
C GLN A 163 20.61 6.69 -7.91
N PHE A 164 20.77 5.41 -8.23
CA PHE A 164 19.88 4.67 -9.12
C PHE A 164 19.63 3.29 -8.53
N LYS A 165 18.36 2.91 -8.33
CA LYS A 165 18.01 1.59 -7.78
C LYS A 165 16.87 0.96 -8.57
N ASP A 166 17.00 -0.31 -8.94
CA ASP A 166 15.96 -0.98 -9.72
C ASP A 166 15.61 -0.18 -11.00
N VAL A 167 16.63 0.37 -11.66
CA VAL A 167 16.44 1.08 -12.93
C VAL A 167 16.89 0.22 -14.09
N ARG A 168 16.36 0.50 -15.28
CA ARG A 168 16.87 -0.04 -16.53
C ARG A 168 17.40 1.07 -17.41
N LEU A 169 18.65 0.96 -17.87
CA LEU A 169 19.30 1.93 -18.74
C LEU A 169 19.55 1.29 -20.11
N VAL A 170 18.87 1.80 -21.15
CA VAL A 170 18.75 1.12 -22.44
C VAL A 170 19.25 2.01 -23.57
N SER A 171 20.27 1.53 -24.29
CA SER A 171 20.57 1.99 -25.65
C SER A 171 21.44 0.95 -26.37
N TYR A 172 22.28 1.40 -27.30
CA TYR A 172 23.31 0.62 -27.97
C TYR A 172 24.69 1.21 -27.67
N GLN A 173 25.13 2.21 -28.43
CA GLN A 173 26.43 2.85 -28.23
C GLN A 173 26.32 4.03 -27.25
N ASP A 174 27.25 4.10 -26.30
CA ASP A 174 27.37 5.19 -25.31
C ASP A 174 26.15 5.32 -24.37
N THR A 175 25.53 4.21 -23.94
CA THR A 175 24.27 4.22 -23.16
C THR A 175 24.31 5.11 -21.90
N VAL A 176 25.38 5.04 -21.09
CA VAL A 176 25.50 5.75 -19.81
C VAL A 176 26.79 6.55 -19.75
N TYR A 177 26.68 7.87 -19.63
CA TYR A 177 27.81 8.79 -19.55
C TYR A 177 27.95 9.37 -18.13
N LEU A 178 28.97 8.95 -17.40
CA LEU A 178 29.20 9.29 -15.99
C LEU A 178 30.36 10.26 -15.81
N ARG A 179 30.05 11.47 -15.34
CA ARG A 179 31.04 12.53 -15.08
C ARG A 179 30.99 13.06 -13.65
N ALA A 180 30.00 12.64 -12.86
CA ALA A 180 29.86 13.09 -11.48
C ALA A 180 31.01 12.59 -10.60
N PRO A 181 31.37 13.33 -9.53
CA PRO A 181 32.34 12.85 -8.56
C PRO A 181 31.94 11.50 -7.97
N HIS A 182 30.66 11.30 -7.60
CA HIS A 182 30.13 10.02 -7.13
C HIS A 182 28.77 9.66 -7.73
N THR A 183 28.64 8.43 -8.21
CA THR A 183 27.39 7.80 -8.65
C THR A 183 27.24 6.42 -8.02
N TYR A 184 26.04 6.08 -7.56
CA TYR A 184 25.72 4.75 -7.03
C TYR A 184 24.57 4.12 -7.81
N VAL A 185 24.76 2.88 -8.26
CA VAL A 185 23.78 2.10 -9.02
C VAL A 185 23.61 0.74 -8.34
N ASP A 186 22.39 0.41 -7.92
CA ASP A 186 22.08 -0.83 -7.20
C ASP A 186 20.94 -1.59 -7.89
N ASN A 187 21.03 -2.91 -7.92
CA ASN A 187 19.96 -3.80 -8.40
C ASN A 187 19.36 -3.37 -9.76
N SER A 188 20.20 -2.96 -10.71
CA SER A 188 19.77 -2.32 -11.96
C SER A 188 20.21 -3.10 -13.19
N VAL A 189 19.62 -2.79 -14.34
CA VAL A 189 19.92 -3.44 -15.62
C VAL A 189 20.45 -2.40 -16.60
N ILE A 190 21.62 -2.62 -17.18
CA ILE A 190 22.22 -1.72 -18.16
C ILE A 190 22.48 -2.51 -19.44
N THR A 191 22.00 -2.01 -20.58
CA THR A 191 22.15 -2.70 -21.86
C THR A 191 22.86 -1.82 -22.89
N GLY A 192 23.77 -2.39 -23.67
CA GLY A 192 24.37 -1.69 -24.79
C GLY A 192 25.38 -2.51 -25.58
N THR A 193 26.13 -1.83 -26.44
CA THR A 193 27.11 -2.41 -27.36
C THR A 193 28.49 -1.79 -27.16
N VAL A 194 28.78 -0.67 -27.82
CA VAL A 194 30.08 -0.02 -27.76
C VAL A 194 30.09 1.01 -26.64
N ASP A 195 31.06 0.90 -25.73
CA ASP A 195 31.36 1.85 -24.66
C ASP A 195 30.12 2.21 -23.82
N PHE A 196 29.26 1.24 -23.55
CA PHE A 196 27.92 1.57 -23.07
C PHE A 196 27.90 2.08 -21.62
N ILE A 197 28.98 1.95 -20.87
CA ILE A 197 29.24 2.69 -19.63
C ILE A 197 30.59 3.41 -19.75
N PHE A 198 30.59 4.74 -19.80
CA PHE A 198 31.81 5.50 -20.04
C PHE A 198 31.86 6.80 -19.26
N GLY A 199 33.07 7.34 -19.10
CA GLY A 199 33.27 8.66 -18.49
C GLY A 199 34.34 8.72 -17.39
N GLU A 200 34.42 9.90 -16.78
CA GLU A 200 35.52 10.34 -15.90
C GLU A 200 35.19 10.21 -14.40
N GLY A 201 33.92 10.00 -14.06
CA GLY A 201 33.45 9.99 -12.68
C GLY A 201 33.76 8.72 -11.89
N THR A 202 33.59 8.77 -10.56
CA THR A 202 33.58 7.58 -9.71
C THR A 202 32.17 7.01 -9.66
N ALA A 203 32.01 5.76 -10.05
CA ALA A 203 30.72 5.08 -10.07
C ALA A 203 30.84 3.69 -9.46
N LEU A 204 29.96 3.39 -8.51
CA LEU A 204 29.83 2.05 -7.92
C LEU A 204 28.52 1.42 -8.39
N PHE A 205 28.64 0.28 -9.07
CA PHE A 205 27.55 -0.60 -9.45
C PHE A 205 27.56 -1.82 -8.53
N GLU A 206 26.44 -2.08 -7.85
CA GLU A 206 26.24 -3.25 -6.99
C GLU A 206 25.01 -4.04 -7.45
N ASN A 207 25.06 -5.37 -7.33
CA ASN A 207 23.93 -6.28 -7.59
C ASN A 207 23.27 -6.10 -8.96
N SER A 208 24.00 -5.59 -9.96
CA SER A 208 23.42 -5.12 -11.21
C SER A 208 23.76 -6.04 -12.37
N GLN A 209 22.92 -6.06 -13.40
CA GLN A 209 23.13 -6.82 -14.62
C GLN A 209 23.56 -5.91 -15.77
N LEU A 210 24.67 -6.26 -16.42
CA LEU A 210 25.17 -5.62 -17.62
C LEU A 210 24.91 -6.57 -18.80
N ILE A 211 24.05 -6.16 -19.73
CA ILE A 211 23.64 -6.99 -20.86
C ILE A 211 24.29 -6.47 -22.15
N ALA A 212 25.23 -7.24 -22.67
CA ALA A 212 25.79 -7.02 -24.00
C ALA A 212 24.76 -7.35 -25.09
N ARG A 213 24.55 -6.43 -26.05
CA ARG A 213 23.54 -6.58 -27.10
C ARG A 213 24.11 -7.12 -28.40
N TYR A 214 23.30 -7.77 -29.21
CA TYR A 214 23.75 -8.33 -30.48
C TYR A 214 23.98 -7.24 -31.54
N ARG A 215 24.98 -7.47 -32.40
CA ARG A 215 25.37 -6.59 -33.51
C ARG A 215 25.45 -7.42 -34.79
N ASP A 216 24.45 -7.28 -35.66
CA ASP A 216 24.37 -7.97 -36.94
C ASP A 216 25.26 -7.34 -38.03
N ASP A 217 25.63 -6.08 -37.86
CA ASP A 217 26.55 -5.35 -38.74
C ASP A 217 28.04 -5.68 -38.49
N VAL A 218 28.34 -6.54 -37.52
CA VAL A 218 29.71 -6.98 -37.19
C VAL A 218 29.92 -8.41 -37.69
N ALA A 219 30.90 -8.59 -38.58
CA ALA A 219 31.24 -9.90 -39.10
C ALA A 219 31.68 -10.88 -37.97
N PRO A 220 31.35 -12.19 -38.08
CA PRO A 220 31.77 -13.19 -37.11
C PRO A 220 33.28 -13.16 -36.83
N GLY A 221 33.66 -13.24 -35.56
CA GLY A 221 35.05 -13.18 -35.11
C GLY A 221 35.59 -11.78 -34.84
N ASN A 222 34.82 -10.72 -35.15
CA ASN A 222 35.16 -9.35 -34.76
C ASN A 222 34.47 -8.93 -33.47
N THR A 223 35.09 -7.98 -32.76
CA THR A 223 34.54 -7.38 -31.53
C THR A 223 33.21 -6.68 -31.80
N GLN A 224 32.16 -7.08 -31.08
CA GLN A 224 30.81 -6.49 -31.15
C GLN A 224 30.68 -5.24 -30.26
N GLY A 225 31.46 -5.15 -29.19
CA GLY A 225 31.42 -3.99 -28.30
C GLY A 225 32.34 -4.07 -27.09
N TYR A 226 32.16 -3.10 -26.20
CA TYR A 226 32.92 -2.95 -24.96
C TYR A 226 31.98 -2.50 -23.86
N LEU A 227 32.06 -3.14 -22.70
CA LEU A 227 31.21 -2.79 -21.58
C LEU A 227 31.54 -1.40 -21.06
N THR A 228 32.84 -1.13 -20.87
CA THR A 228 33.31 0.12 -20.27
C THR A 228 34.29 0.88 -21.13
N ALA A 229 34.24 2.21 -21.05
CA ALA A 229 35.26 3.10 -21.60
C ALA A 229 35.59 4.23 -20.60
N PRO A 230 36.31 3.91 -19.50
CA PRO A 230 36.64 4.90 -18.48
C PRO A 230 37.65 5.92 -18.99
N SER A 231 37.47 7.16 -18.56
CA SER A 231 38.39 8.30 -18.75
C SER A 231 38.75 8.96 -17.42
N THR A 232 38.80 8.15 -16.36
CA THR A 232 39.14 8.56 -15.00
C THR A 232 40.52 9.22 -14.99
N ASP A 233 40.62 10.39 -14.36
CA ASP A 233 41.91 11.05 -14.16
C ASP A 233 42.81 10.18 -13.26
N ILE A 234 44.11 10.14 -13.55
CA ILE A 234 45.09 9.35 -12.79
C ILE A 234 45.15 9.74 -11.30
N SER A 235 44.76 10.98 -10.95
CA SER A 235 44.69 11.44 -9.56
C SER A 235 43.47 10.94 -8.80
N SER A 236 42.39 10.53 -9.48
CA SER A 236 41.19 9.97 -8.85
C SER A 236 41.43 8.50 -8.51
N PRO A 237 41.31 8.05 -7.25
CA PRO A 237 41.66 6.68 -6.85
C PRO A 237 40.74 5.60 -7.46
N PHE A 238 39.48 5.95 -7.71
CA PHE A 238 38.48 5.06 -8.28
C PHE A 238 37.82 5.70 -9.51
N GLY A 239 37.38 4.84 -10.43
CA GLY A 239 36.58 5.17 -11.60
C GLY A 239 35.32 4.32 -11.60
N LEU A 240 35.20 3.39 -12.54
CA LEU A 240 34.04 2.52 -12.71
C LEU A 240 34.24 1.20 -11.95
N VAL A 241 33.53 1.02 -10.83
CA VAL A 241 33.64 -0.19 -10.00
C VAL A 241 32.33 -0.98 -10.04
N PHE A 242 32.44 -2.29 -10.29
CA PHE A 242 31.32 -3.23 -10.36
C PHE A 242 31.53 -4.32 -9.33
N LYS A 243 30.53 -4.52 -8.46
CA LYS A 243 30.57 -5.49 -7.37
C LYS A 243 29.34 -6.37 -7.37
N ASP A 244 29.54 -7.68 -7.26
CA ASP A 244 28.44 -8.66 -7.17
C ASP A 244 27.47 -8.54 -8.37
N CYS A 245 28.00 -8.19 -9.55
CA CYS A 245 27.23 -7.95 -10.76
C CYS A 245 27.16 -9.19 -11.66
N GLN A 246 26.22 -9.20 -12.59
CA GLN A 246 26.13 -10.20 -13.66
C GLN A 246 26.48 -9.55 -15.00
N LEU A 247 27.42 -10.14 -15.72
CA LEU A 247 27.84 -9.72 -17.05
C LEU A 247 27.26 -10.76 -18.03
N SER A 248 26.08 -10.45 -18.56
CA SER A 248 25.30 -11.35 -19.41
C SER A 248 25.17 -10.78 -20.83
N LYS A 249 24.56 -11.56 -21.72
CA LYS A 249 24.43 -11.20 -23.14
C LYS A 249 23.06 -11.55 -23.69
N GLU A 250 22.63 -10.82 -24.72
CA GLU A 250 21.51 -11.25 -25.56
C GLU A 250 21.85 -12.57 -26.27
N ALA A 251 20.86 -13.43 -26.49
CA ALA A 251 21.08 -14.82 -26.92
C ALA A 251 21.90 -14.98 -28.22
N ALA A 252 21.88 -14.00 -29.12
CA ALA A 252 22.59 -14.04 -30.39
C ALA A 252 24.06 -13.58 -30.29
N VAL A 253 24.50 -13.06 -29.13
CA VAL A 253 25.88 -12.58 -28.95
C VAL A 253 26.86 -13.77 -28.91
N PRO A 254 27.86 -13.80 -29.79
CA PRO A 254 28.87 -14.86 -29.81
C PRO A 254 29.73 -14.90 -28.54
N ALA A 255 30.39 -16.03 -28.30
CA ALA A 255 31.46 -16.11 -27.31
C ALA A 255 32.65 -15.22 -27.73
N ALA A 256 33.42 -14.73 -26.77
CA ALA A 256 34.62 -13.92 -26.96
C ALA A 256 34.45 -12.74 -27.94
N SER A 257 33.31 -12.04 -27.89
CA SER A 257 33.00 -10.91 -28.79
C SER A 257 32.90 -9.55 -28.10
N TYR A 258 33.06 -9.48 -26.78
CA TYR A 258 32.97 -8.26 -25.99
C TYR A 258 34.19 -8.06 -25.08
N GLY A 259 34.70 -6.84 -25.03
CA GLY A 259 35.72 -6.45 -24.06
C GLY A 259 35.07 -5.95 -22.75
N LEU A 260 35.69 -6.26 -21.61
CA LEU A 260 35.37 -5.67 -20.31
C LEU A 260 35.50 -4.14 -20.34
N GLY A 261 36.50 -3.66 -21.06
CA GLY A 261 36.64 -2.24 -21.33
C GLY A 261 37.85 -1.87 -22.17
N ARG A 262 37.92 -0.59 -22.53
CA ARG A 262 39.02 0.02 -23.27
C ARG A 262 39.30 1.46 -22.79
N PRO A 263 40.55 1.95 -22.83
CA PRO A 263 40.92 3.20 -22.18
C PRO A 263 40.54 4.43 -22.99
N TRP A 264 39.52 5.15 -22.56
CA TRP A 264 39.10 6.36 -23.25
C TRP A 264 39.90 7.56 -22.79
N HIS A 265 40.75 8.07 -23.69
CA HIS A 265 41.45 9.35 -23.51
C HIS A 265 40.71 10.44 -24.30
N PRO A 266 39.78 11.19 -23.67
CA PRO A 266 38.93 12.16 -24.35
C PRO A 266 39.78 13.25 -25.01
N THR A 267 39.38 13.68 -26.21
CA THR A 267 39.99 14.86 -26.85
C THR A 267 39.60 16.12 -26.08
N ARG A 268 40.56 16.70 -25.36
CA ARG A 268 40.42 17.92 -24.59
C ARG A 268 41.23 19.06 -25.21
N THR A 269 40.93 20.29 -24.81
CA THR A 269 41.72 21.47 -25.18
C THR A 269 42.64 21.81 -24.02
N PHE A 270 43.95 21.84 -24.30
CA PHE A 270 45.04 22.24 -23.43
C PHE A 270 45.63 23.56 -23.91
N GLU A 271 46.58 24.12 -23.15
CA GLU A 271 47.30 25.33 -23.56
C GLU A 271 48.08 25.13 -24.88
N ASP A 272 48.57 23.91 -25.12
CA ASP A 272 49.44 23.54 -26.22
C ASP A 272 48.72 22.81 -27.37
N GLY A 273 47.40 22.62 -27.31
CA GLY A 273 46.64 22.05 -28.42
C GLY A 273 45.33 21.37 -28.03
N ARG A 274 44.74 20.66 -28.97
CA ARG A 274 43.53 19.85 -28.76
C ARG A 274 43.77 18.40 -29.15
N TYR A 275 43.96 17.54 -28.16
CA TYR A 275 44.37 16.15 -28.34
C TYR A 275 43.82 15.25 -27.21
N ALA A 276 44.02 13.94 -27.32
CA ALA A 276 43.61 12.94 -26.34
C ALA A 276 44.33 13.18 -25.00
N ASP A 277 43.58 13.30 -23.91
CA ASP A 277 44.12 13.65 -22.59
C ASP A 277 45.07 12.55 -22.05
N PRO A 278 46.38 12.82 -21.88
CA PRO A 278 47.33 11.81 -21.40
C PRO A 278 47.09 11.41 -19.93
N ASN A 279 46.43 12.25 -19.12
CA ASN A 279 46.19 11.99 -17.70
C ASN A 279 44.89 11.21 -17.44
N ALA A 280 44.06 11.01 -18.47
CA ALA A 280 42.83 10.22 -18.40
C ALA A 280 43.11 8.71 -18.45
N ILE A 281 43.93 8.21 -17.51
CA ILE A 281 44.26 6.79 -17.36
C ILE A 281 43.10 6.10 -16.64
N GLY A 282 42.11 5.66 -17.41
CA GLY A 282 40.84 5.13 -16.90
C GLY A 282 40.99 3.99 -15.88
N HIS A 283 40.07 3.95 -14.90
CA HIS A 283 39.96 2.90 -13.90
C HIS A 283 38.64 2.14 -14.07
N THR A 284 38.76 0.81 -14.19
CA THR A 284 37.62 -0.13 -14.12
C THR A 284 37.99 -1.32 -13.24
N ALA A 285 37.11 -1.72 -12.32
CA ALA A 285 37.26 -2.94 -11.52
C ALA A 285 35.99 -3.78 -11.51
N PHE A 286 36.10 -5.09 -11.77
CA PHE A 286 35.02 -6.07 -11.61
C PHE A 286 35.34 -7.03 -10.45
N ILE A 287 34.49 -7.05 -9.43
CA ILE A 287 34.73 -7.75 -8.15
C ILE A 287 33.54 -8.66 -7.85
N ASN A 288 33.78 -9.95 -7.67
CA ASN A 288 32.76 -10.97 -7.40
C ASN A 288 31.64 -11.02 -8.45
N CYS A 289 31.95 -10.72 -9.71
CA CYS A 289 30.94 -10.72 -10.77
C CYS A 289 30.82 -12.10 -11.44
N ASP A 290 29.61 -12.45 -11.86
CA ASP A 290 29.38 -13.61 -12.73
C ASP A 290 29.50 -13.19 -14.20
N VAL A 291 30.38 -13.87 -14.96
CA VAL A 291 30.85 -13.46 -16.29
C VAL A 291 30.50 -14.51 -17.33
N ASP A 292 29.64 -14.17 -18.30
CA ASP A 292 29.30 -15.06 -19.41
C ASP A 292 30.37 -15.08 -20.52
N ASP A 293 30.36 -16.11 -21.37
CA ASP A 293 31.43 -16.47 -22.33
C ASP A 293 31.73 -15.45 -23.45
N HIS A 294 30.88 -14.44 -23.63
CA HIS A 294 31.09 -13.35 -24.59
C HIS A 294 32.29 -12.47 -24.25
N ILE A 295 32.76 -12.48 -22.99
CA ILE A 295 33.87 -11.66 -22.56
C ILE A 295 35.21 -12.28 -22.98
N PHE A 296 36.02 -11.53 -23.75
CA PHE A 296 37.37 -11.95 -24.13
C PHE A 296 38.50 -11.35 -23.28
N GLY A 297 38.22 -10.31 -22.48
CA GLY A 297 39.22 -9.59 -21.69
C GLY A 297 39.17 -8.09 -21.92
N TRP A 298 40.33 -7.42 -21.96
CA TRP A 298 40.46 -5.97 -22.14
C TRP A 298 40.98 -5.63 -23.53
N ASP A 299 40.74 -4.40 -24.00
CA ASP A 299 41.21 -3.97 -25.32
C ASP A 299 41.78 -2.54 -25.31
N LYS A 300 42.52 -2.19 -26.35
CA LYS A 300 43.11 -0.87 -26.58
C LYS A 300 42.10 0.10 -27.20
N MET A 301 42.37 1.40 -27.11
CA MET A 301 41.60 2.43 -27.79
C MET A 301 42.53 3.43 -28.47
N SER A 302 42.16 3.90 -29.67
CA SER A 302 42.93 4.91 -30.40
C SER A 302 42.46 6.32 -30.05
N GLY A 303 43.39 7.28 -30.00
CA GLY A 303 43.12 8.71 -29.93
C GLY A 303 43.95 9.51 -30.93
N LYS A 304 44.03 10.82 -30.70
CA LYS A 304 44.89 11.74 -31.46
C LYS A 304 45.90 12.38 -30.53
N ASP A 305 47.19 12.33 -30.85
CA ASP A 305 48.23 13.01 -30.09
C ASP A 305 48.26 14.52 -30.36
N ILE A 306 49.16 15.24 -29.69
CA ILE A 306 49.36 16.69 -29.86
C ILE A 306 49.69 17.12 -31.30
N HIS A 307 50.19 16.20 -32.12
CA HIS A 307 50.53 16.42 -33.53
C HIS A 307 49.43 15.95 -34.50
N GLY A 308 48.31 15.40 -34.00
CA GLY A 308 47.21 14.87 -34.79
C GLY A 308 47.43 13.44 -35.34
N ASN A 309 48.51 12.76 -34.93
CA ASN A 309 48.75 11.37 -35.29
C ASN A 309 47.84 10.44 -34.48
N VAL A 310 47.60 9.23 -35.00
CA VAL A 310 46.92 8.18 -34.24
C VAL A 310 47.87 7.67 -33.15
N ILE A 311 47.42 7.72 -31.90
CA ILE A 311 48.07 7.10 -30.74
C ILE A 311 47.17 5.99 -30.20
N TRP A 312 47.76 4.90 -29.72
CA TRP A 312 47.05 3.79 -29.09
C TRP A 312 47.31 3.80 -27.59
N PHE A 313 46.24 3.69 -26.81
CA PHE A 313 46.28 3.53 -25.36
C PHE A 313 45.93 2.09 -25.04
N TYR A 314 46.77 1.44 -24.23
CA TYR A 314 46.74 0.00 -24.02
C TYR A 314 46.20 -0.36 -22.63
N PRO A 315 45.53 -1.52 -22.49
CA PRO A 315 44.94 -1.94 -21.21
C PRO A 315 45.99 -2.16 -20.11
N GLU A 316 47.21 -2.59 -20.44
CA GLU A 316 48.32 -2.76 -19.49
C GLU A 316 48.78 -1.43 -18.85
N ASP A 317 48.66 -0.31 -19.57
CA ASP A 317 48.97 1.03 -19.08
C ASP A 317 47.79 1.68 -18.36
N SER A 318 46.61 1.05 -18.41
CA SER A 318 45.37 1.51 -17.78
C SER A 318 45.21 0.94 -16.38
N ARG A 319 44.15 1.29 -15.65
CA ARG A 319 43.87 0.75 -14.30
C ARG A 319 42.69 -0.23 -14.34
N PHE A 320 42.89 -1.33 -15.05
CA PHE A 320 41.90 -2.39 -15.25
C PHE A 320 42.18 -3.59 -14.36
N TRP A 321 41.16 -3.98 -13.60
CA TRP A 321 41.27 -4.92 -12.50
C TRP A 321 40.10 -5.88 -12.42
N GLU A 322 40.37 -7.08 -11.95
CA GLU A 322 39.37 -8.09 -11.62
C GLU A 322 39.64 -8.71 -10.25
N TYR A 323 38.63 -9.26 -9.59
CA TYR A 323 38.79 -9.99 -8.35
C TYR A 323 37.66 -10.98 -8.14
N GLN A 324 38.01 -12.27 -7.99
CA GLN A 324 37.06 -13.34 -7.65
C GLN A 324 35.80 -13.39 -8.53
N ASN A 325 35.94 -13.00 -9.80
CA ASN A 325 34.88 -13.20 -10.78
C ASN A 325 34.69 -14.71 -11.06
N THR A 326 33.46 -15.12 -11.36
CA THR A 326 33.08 -16.50 -11.72
C THR A 326 32.43 -16.54 -13.10
N GLY A 327 32.19 -17.74 -13.65
CA GLY A 327 31.47 -17.90 -14.93
C GLY A 327 32.38 -18.23 -16.12
N ALA A 328 31.79 -18.48 -17.29
CA ALA A 328 32.51 -18.99 -18.46
C ALA A 328 33.43 -17.96 -19.14
N GLY A 329 33.22 -16.67 -18.90
CA GLY A 329 34.03 -15.57 -19.43
C GLY A 329 35.16 -15.09 -18.51
N THR A 330 35.46 -15.80 -17.42
CA THR A 330 36.56 -15.43 -16.51
C THR A 330 37.92 -15.81 -17.06
N ALA A 331 38.95 -15.06 -16.64
CA ALA A 331 40.33 -15.37 -16.97
C ALA A 331 40.73 -16.77 -16.45
N ASP A 332 41.47 -17.54 -17.24
CA ASP A 332 42.23 -18.68 -16.72
C ASP A 332 43.36 -18.16 -15.83
N ALA A 333 43.79 -18.94 -14.83
CA ALA A 333 44.88 -18.57 -13.93
C ALA A 333 46.22 -18.25 -14.65
N SER A 334 46.38 -18.72 -15.90
CA SER A 334 47.53 -18.45 -16.76
C SER A 334 47.44 -17.17 -17.60
N ASP A 335 46.27 -16.50 -17.65
CA ASP A 335 46.08 -15.28 -18.44
C ASP A 335 46.69 -14.07 -17.72
N THR A 336 47.90 -13.68 -18.12
CA THR A 336 48.61 -12.53 -17.56
C THR A 336 48.10 -11.18 -18.06
N THR A 337 47.20 -11.16 -19.05
CA THR A 337 46.64 -9.91 -19.62
C THR A 337 45.44 -9.38 -18.82
N ARG A 338 44.86 -10.23 -17.96
CA ARG A 338 43.70 -9.91 -17.11
C ARG A 338 44.11 -9.80 -15.64
N ARG A 339 44.68 -8.64 -15.29
CA ARG A 339 45.23 -8.38 -13.95
C ARG A 339 44.19 -8.56 -12.84
N GLN A 340 44.59 -9.31 -11.81
CA GLN A 340 43.79 -9.57 -10.61
C GLN A 340 44.24 -8.66 -9.46
N LEU A 341 43.30 -8.20 -8.64
CA LEU A 341 43.61 -7.59 -7.34
C LEU A 341 44.10 -8.65 -6.37
N SER A 342 44.98 -8.26 -5.44
CA SER A 342 45.26 -9.08 -4.26
C SER A 342 44.10 -8.98 -3.25
N ASP A 343 43.98 -9.93 -2.32
CA ASP A 343 42.99 -9.85 -1.24
C ASP A 343 43.14 -8.55 -0.42
N ALA A 344 44.38 -8.07 -0.23
CA ALA A 344 44.67 -6.84 0.50
C ALA A 344 44.21 -5.58 -0.27
N ASP A 345 44.36 -5.56 -1.59
CA ASP A 345 43.88 -4.46 -2.42
C ASP A 345 42.36 -4.50 -2.56
N ALA A 346 41.77 -5.69 -2.73
CA ALA A 346 40.32 -5.89 -2.78
C ALA A 346 39.63 -5.42 -1.49
N ALA A 347 40.27 -5.59 -0.33
CA ALA A 347 39.78 -5.08 0.95
C ALA A 347 39.64 -3.54 0.99
N GLN A 348 40.30 -2.80 0.08
CA GLN A 348 40.13 -1.35 -0.05
C GLN A 348 38.86 -0.97 -0.81
N TYR A 349 38.26 -1.88 -1.58
CA TYR A 349 37.04 -1.63 -2.38
C TYR A 349 35.75 -1.73 -1.53
N THR A 350 35.76 -1.07 -0.37
CA THR A 350 34.55 -0.89 0.44
C THR A 350 33.69 0.24 -0.14
N ARG A 351 32.37 0.16 0.02
CA ARG A 351 31.44 1.22 -0.41
C ARG A 351 31.87 2.59 0.12
N SER A 352 32.24 2.65 1.41
CA SER A 352 32.68 3.89 2.05
C SER A 352 33.96 4.46 1.46
N HIS A 353 34.89 3.65 0.96
CA HIS A 353 36.14 4.16 0.40
C HIS A 353 35.95 4.62 -1.05
N ILE A 354 35.20 3.85 -1.85
CA ILE A 354 34.89 4.19 -3.24
C ILE A 354 34.06 5.48 -3.32
N LEU A 355 33.13 5.66 -2.38
CA LEU A 355 32.22 6.81 -2.35
C LEU A 355 32.68 7.94 -1.40
N ASP A 356 33.95 7.96 -1.00
CA ASP A 356 34.54 9.00 -0.14
C ASP A 356 33.70 9.31 1.12
N GLY A 357 33.30 8.26 1.83
CA GLY A 357 32.49 8.32 3.04
C GLY A 357 30.99 8.52 2.82
N TRP A 358 30.55 8.84 1.60
CA TRP A 358 29.13 8.95 1.27
C TRP A 358 28.44 7.59 1.44
N GLN A 359 27.33 7.60 2.16
CA GLN A 359 26.44 6.46 2.34
C GLN A 359 25.16 6.72 1.53
N PRO A 360 25.00 6.07 0.36
CA PRO A 360 23.75 6.06 -0.37
C PRO A 360 22.60 5.63 0.55
N ASP A 361 21.50 6.37 0.53
CA ASP A 361 20.32 6.19 1.39
C ASP A 361 19.09 5.67 0.62
N VAL A 362 19.27 5.29 -0.66
CA VAL A 362 18.27 4.54 -1.44
C VAL A 362 17.94 3.15 -0.85
N SER A 363 18.79 2.68 0.07
CA SER A 363 18.56 1.52 0.95
C SER A 363 18.99 1.86 2.37
N LEU A 364 18.34 1.27 3.36
CA LEU A 364 18.72 1.43 4.76
C LEU A 364 20.06 0.73 5.06
N GLY A 365 20.91 1.40 5.82
CA GLY A 365 22.23 0.93 6.20
C GLY A 365 22.20 -0.20 7.24
N PRO A 366 23.33 -0.88 7.47
CA PRO A 366 23.41 -2.12 8.25
C PRO A 366 23.02 -1.98 9.73
N GLN A 367 23.07 -0.78 10.31
CA GLN A 367 22.70 -0.53 11.71
C GLN A 367 21.24 -0.08 11.87
N SER A 368 20.45 -0.08 10.80
CA SER A 368 19.07 0.39 10.81
C SER A 368 18.15 -0.61 11.51
N MET A 369 17.55 -0.19 12.61
CA MET A 369 16.65 -0.99 13.43
C MET A 369 15.28 -0.33 13.53
N LEU A 370 14.23 -1.14 13.53
CA LEU A 370 12.88 -0.71 13.88
C LEU A 370 12.50 -1.29 15.23
N LYS A 371 11.94 -0.47 16.12
CA LYS A 371 11.28 -0.90 17.35
C LYS A 371 9.90 -0.28 17.45
N GLY A 372 8.99 -0.95 18.13
CA GLY A 372 7.64 -0.42 18.33
C GLY A 372 6.86 -1.19 19.36
N GLN A 373 5.68 -0.67 19.68
CA GLN A 373 4.67 -1.39 20.45
C GLN A 373 3.39 -1.51 19.64
N VAL A 374 2.78 -2.68 19.74
CA VAL A 374 1.42 -2.93 19.26
C VAL A 374 0.44 -2.68 20.41
N ILE A 375 -0.47 -1.73 20.22
CA ILE A 375 -1.54 -1.41 21.17
C ILE A 375 -2.87 -1.70 20.50
N HIS A 376 -3.56 -2.73 20.97
CA HIS A 376 -4.89 -3.10 20.50
C HIS A 376 -5.68 -3.76 21.62
N SER A 377 -6.99 -3.43 21.73
CA SER A 377 -7.84 -3.88 22.83
C SER A 377 -8.22 -5.37 22.77
N GLN A 378 -8.15 -5.96 21.59
CA GLN A 378 -8.53 -7.36 21.34
C GLN A 378 -7.41 -8.28 20.83
N MET A 379 -6.22 -7.75 20.54
CA MET A 379 -5.14 -8.61 20.04
C MET A 379 -4.61 -9.49 21.17
N THR A 380 -4.30 -10.73 20.83
CA THR A 380 -3.51 -11.62 21.68
C THR A 380 -2.03 -11.50 21.37
N PHE A 381 -1.18 -11.56 22.40
CA PHE A 381 0.26 -11.51 22.25
C PHE A 381 0.92 -12.80 22.77
N PRO A 382 2.04 -13.26 22.19
CA PRO A 382 2.84 -12.61 21.13
C PRO A 382 2.15 -12.63 19.75
N ALA A 383 2.23 -11.51 19.02
CA ALA A 383 1.68 -11.37 17.68
C ALA A 383 2.80 -11.41 16.62
N LYS A 384 2.49 -11.88 15.41
CA LYS A 384 3.42 -11.87 14.28
C LYS A 384 3.49 -10.49 13.66
N VAL A 385 4.70 -9.95 13.57
CA VAL A 385 4.99 -8.67 12.92
C VAL A 385 5.71 -8.95 11.61
N ARG A 386 5.16 -8.44 10.50
CA ARG A 386 5.78 -8.48 9.17
C ARG A 386 6.16 -7.06 8.79
N LEU A 387 7.39 -6.89 8.34
CA LEU A 387 7.93 -5.65 7.83
C LEU A 387 8.08 -5.79 6.31
N LYS A 388 7.64 -4.79 5.56
CA LYS A 388 7.82 -4.72 4.11
C LYS A 388 8.34 -3.35 3.71
N GLY A 389 9.55 -3.30 3.14
CA GLY A 389 10.06 -2.10 2.49
C GLY A 389 9.37 -1.85 1.16
N SER A 390 9.44 -0.62 0.65
CA SER A 390 8.73 -0.23 -0.57
C SER A 390 9.17 -0.98 -1.83
N SER A 391 10.41 -1.45 -1.89
CA SER A 391 10.91 -2.29 -2.99
C SER A 391 10.68 -3.79 -2.76
N GLY A 392 9.84 -4.17 -1.80
CA GLY A 392 9.42 -5.56 -1.58
C GLY A 392 10.28 -6.37 -0.61
N GLN A 393 11.36 -5.78 -0.06
CA GLN A 393 12.15 -6.47 0.97
C GLN A 393 11.26 -6.77 2.18
N THR A 394 11.38 -7.96 2.76
CA THR A 394 10.59 -8.34 3.93
C THR A 394 11.45 -8.81 5.10
N ALA A 395 10.95 -8.59 6.31
CA ALA A 395 11.46 -9.21 7.53
C ALA A 395 10.28 -9.58 8.43
N THR A 396 10.50 -10.50 9.36
CA THR A 396 9.48 -10.86 10.35
C THR A 396 10.07 -10.93 11.73
N THR A 397 9.27 -10.59 12.73
CA THR A 397 9.59 -10.73 14.14
C THR A 397 8.31 -11.04 14.92
N LEU A 398 8.41 -11.27 16.21
CA LEU A 398 7.27 -11.43 17.11
C LEU A 398 7.25 -10.27 18.09
N THR A 399 6.07 -9.91 18.56
CA THR A 399 5.99 -9.11 19.79
C THR A 399 6.34 -9.94 21.01
N ASP A 400 6.71 -9.30 22.12
CA ASP A 400 6.64 -9.89 23.44
C ASP A 400 5.18 -9.94 23.96
N SER A 401 4.97 -10.38 25.20
CA SER A 401 3.65 -10.46 25.83
C SER A 401 3.01 -9.09 26.13
N ALA A 402 3.79 -8.00 26.11
CA ALA A 402 3.32 -6.64 26.29
C ALA A 402 3.12 -5.90 24.95
N GLY A 403 3.34 -6.58 23.83
CA GLY A 403 3.17 -6.06 22.48
C GLY A 403 4.40 -5.34 21.92
N TYR A 404 5.55 -5.34 22.61
CA TYR A 404 6.78 -4.71 22.10
C TYR A 404 7.48 -5.60 21.08
N TYR A 405 8.06 -5.01 20.04
CA TYR A 405 8.86 -5.72 19.06
C TYR A 405 10.08 -4.92 18.63
N GLN A 406 11.06 -5.64 18.09
CA GLN A 406 12.23 -5.07 17.42
C GLN A 406 12.65 -5.95 16.26
N ALA A 407 13.14 -5.34 15.18
CA ALA A 407 13.71 -6.04 14.03
C ALA A 407 14.74 -5.17 13.31
N SER A 408 15.68 -5.82 12.61
CA SER A 408 16.53 -5.13 11.65
C SER A 408 15.72 -4.76 10.40
N ILE A 409 15.94 -3.56 9.90
CA ILE A 409 15.43 -3.06 8.63
C ILE A 409 16.57 -2.74 7.65
N ALA A 410 17.78 -3.22 7.94
CA ALA A 410 18.93 -3.09 7.06
C ALA A 410 18.61 -3.62 5.64
N GLY A 411 19.04 -2.87 4.62
CA GLY A 411 18.82 -3.19 3.21
C GLY A 411 17.40 -2.92 2.69
N MET A 412 16.42 -2.60 3.56
CA MET A 412 15.07 -2.25 3.11
C MET A 412 15.05 -0.88 2.45
N THR A 413 14.12 -0.68 1.51
CA THR A 413 13.81 0.64 0.96
C THR A 413 12.65 1.24 1.78
N PRO A 414 12.78 2.46 2.33
CA PRO A 414 11.66 3.18 2.96
C PRO A 414 10.48 3.42 2.00
N PRO A 415 9.26 3.82 2.45
CA PRO A 415 8.81 3.61 3.82
C PRO A 415 8.74 2.10 4.12
N VAL A 416 8.62 1.76 5.39
CA VAL A 416 8.42 0.38 5.83
C VAL A 416 6.99 0.23 6.32
N LEU A 417 6.22 -0.65 5.66
CA LEU A 417 4.94 -1.12 6.17
C LEU A 417 5.19 -2.13 7.29
N VAL A 418 4.62 -1.85 8.46
CA VAL A 418 4.52 -2.78 9.57
C VAL A 418 3.11 -3.37 9.55
N ALA A 419 2.98 -4.69 9.36
CA ALA A 419 1.72 -5.40 9.43
C ALA A 419 1.74 -6.41 10.58
N VAL A 420 0.74 -6.34 11.45
CA VAL A 420 0.63 -7.20 12.63
C VAL A 420 -0.57 -8.13 12.48
N ASP A 421 -0.35 -9.40 12.83
CA ASP A 421 -1.31 -10.48 12.81
C ASP A 421 -1.21 -11.21 14.16
N ASP A 422 -2.26 -11.16 14.98
CA ASP A 422 -2.26 -11.80 16.29
C ASP A 422 -2.40 -13.34 16.23
N GLN A 423 -2.56 -13.89 15.03
CA GLN A 423 -2.65 -15.32 14.73
C GLN A 423 -3.80 -16.05 15.46
N SER A 424 -4.77 -15.30 15.95
CA SER A 424 -5.94 -15.85 16.66
C SER A 424 -7.02 -16.36 15.70
N GLY A 425 -6.85 -16.14 14.40
CA GLY A 425 -7.68 -16.70 13.33
C GLY A 425 -6.83 -17.23 12.17
N SER A 426 -7.48 -17.40 11.02
CA SER A 426 -6.87 -18.00 9.83
C SER A 426 -6.17 -16.99 8.92
N SER A 427 -6.63 -15.73 8.91
CA SER A 427 -6.21 -14.74 7.93
C SER A 427 -6.49 -13.30 8.36
N CYS A 428 -5.66 -12.38 7.87
CA CYS A 428 -5.93 -10.93 7.84
C CYS A 428 -6.66 -10.47 6.56
N LEU A 429 -6.82 -11.36 5.58
CA LEU A 429 -7.33 -11.05 4.25
C LEU A 429 -8.66 -11.74 3.97
N HIS A 430 -8.76 -13.05 4.24
CA HIS A 430 -9.98 -13.84 4.01
C HIS A 430 -10.88 -13.83 5.25
N ARG A 431 -12.20 -13.94 5.03
CA ARG A 431 -13.24 -13.79 6.07
C ARG A 431 -14.38 -14.80 5.99
N ASP A 432 -14.33 -15.68 5.00
CA ASP A 432 -15.11 -16.90 4.93
C ASP A 432 -14.84 -17.81 6.14
N THR A 433 -13.69 -17.62 6.80
CA THR A 433 -13.29 -18.24 8.06
C THR A 433 -13.03 -17.20 9.16
N TYR A 434 -12.88 -17.66 10.40
CA TYR A 434 -12.65 -16.79 11.57
C TYR A 434 -11.33 -16.02 11.45
N GLN A 435 -11.41 -14.69 11.40
CA GLN A 435 -10.27 -13.81 11.12
C GLN A 435 -9.35 -13.60 12.34
N SER A 436 -8.08 -13.34 12.06
CA SER A 436 -7.15 -12.76 13.04
C SER A 436 -7.52 -11.30 13.31
N VAL A 437 -7.04 -10.74 14.42
CA VAL A 437 -7.02 -9.28 14.59
C VAL A 437 -5.73 -8.76 13.96
N CYS A 438 -5.88 -7.79 13.07
CA CYS A 438 -4.77 -7.28 12.29
C CYS A 438 -4.77 -5.77 12.26
N ALA A 439 -3.58 -5.18 12.36
CA ALA A 439 -3.39 -3.74 12.30
C ALA A 439 -2.06 -3.44 11.61
N SER A 440 -1.97 -2.27 10.99
CA SER A 440 -0.80 -1.85 10.24
C SER A 440 -0.32 -0.45 10.65
N ALA A 441 0.92 -0.13 10.31
CA ALA A 441 1.46 1.23 10.35
C ALA A 441 2.41 1.43 9.16
N LEU A 442 2.49 2.64 8.63
CA LEU A 442 3.50 3.02 7.64
C LEU A 442 4.56 3.88 8.32
N VAL A 443 5.80 3.44 8.31
CA VAL A 443 6.93 4.18 8.91
C VAL A 443 7.71 4.85 7.78
N SER A 444 7.54 6.17 7.65
CA SER A 444 8.15 6.99 6.61
C SER A 444 9.42 7.69 7.07
N ASP A 445 9.43 8.24 8.29
CA ASP A 445 10.56 8.98 8.85
C ASP A 445 11.54 8.03 9.54
N ILE A 446 12.47 7.49 8.75
CA ILE A 446 13.40 6.46 9.21
C ILE A 446 14.79 7.05 9.51
N ASN A 447 15.36 6.66 10.64
CA ASN A 447 16.73 6.97 11.02
C ASN A 447 17.70 5.96 10.40
N ASN A 448 18.40 6.34 9.33
CA ASN A 448 19.39 5.50 8.66
C ASN A 448 20.57 5.18 9.59
N ASN A 449 20.95 3.90 9.71
CA ASN A 449 21.95 3.42 10.66
C ASN A 449 21.65 3.77 12.12
N GLY A 450 20.37 3.91 12.46
CA GLY A 450 19.91 4.18 13.80
C GLY A 450 18.67 3.37 14.16
N THR A 451 18.05 3.70 15.28
CA THR A 451 16.79 3.08 15.71
C THR A 451 15.62 4.00 15.41
N THR A 452 14.62 3.46 14.72
CA THR A 452 13.36 4.13 14.38
C THR A 452 12.22 3.58 15.24
N ILE A 453 11.27 4.44 15.61
CA ILE A 453 10.02 4.03 16.28
C ILE A 453 8.94 3.82 15.22
N GLY A 454 8.27 2.67 15.26
CA GLY A 454 7.07 2.39 14.47
C GLY A 454 6.02 1.71 15.32
N ASN A 455 5.15 2.45 15.99
CA ASN A 455 4.07 1.87 16.78
C ASN A 455 2.89 1.46 15.89
N VAL A 456 2.17 0.41 16.31
CA VAL A 456 0.98 -0.09 15.60
C VAL A 456 -0.23 -0.02 16.53
N ASN A 457 -1.32 0.58 16.07
CA ASN A 457 -2.57 0.73 16.82
C ASN A 457 -3.75 0.99 15.86
N PRO A 458 -5.00 1.04 16.34
CA PRO A 458 -6.16 1.33 15.50
C PRO A 458 -6.04 2.57 14.61
N PHE A 459 -5.38 3.63 15.10
CA PHE A 459 -5.26 4.91 14.40
C PHE A 459 -4.17 4.86 13.33
N SER A 460 -3.05 4.18 13.59
CA SER A 460 -2.03 3.94 12.56
C SER A 460 -2.59 3.09 11.41
N ASP A 461 -3.39 2.07 11.72
CA ASP A 461 -4.01 1.20 10.71
C ASP A 461 -5.02 1.96 9.84
N LEU A 462 -5.75 2.89 10.45
CA LEU A 462 -6.63 3.79 9.72
C LEU A 462 -5.85 4.68 8.75
N ILE A 463 -4.72 5.27 9.16
CA ILE A 463 -3.87 6.07 8.26
C ILE A 463 -3.41 5.23 7.07
N VAL A 464 -2.94 3.99 7.30
CA VAL A 464 -2.59 3.07 6.21
C VAL A 464 -3.79 2.78 5.31
N SER A 465 -4.99 2.64 5.88
CA SER A 465 -6.21 2.41 5.10
C SER A 465 -6.59 3.60 4.23
N VAL A 466 -6.36 4.83 4.69
CA VAL A 466 -6.57 6.06 3.91
C VAL A 466 -5.58 6.13 2.75
N LEU A 467 -4.30 5.87 3.02
CA LEU A 467 -3.25 5.84 1.99
C LEU A 467 -3.51 4.76 0.93
N ALA A 468 -3.88 3.55 1.36
CA ALA A 468 -4.27 2.48 0.46
C ALA A 468 -5.45 2.91 -0.43
N ALA A 469 -6.51 3.48 0.18
CA ALA A 469 -7.68 3.92 -0.56
C ALA A 469 -7.37 5.01 -1.58
N HIS A 470 -6.45 5.93 -1.27
CA HIS A 470 -5.99 6.96 -2.20
C HIS A 470 -5.31 6.35 -3.43
N GLU A 471 -4.50 5.31 -3.25
CA GLU A 471 -3.89 4.56 -4.36
C GLU A 471 -4.81 3.52 -5.01
N GLY A 472 -6.12 3.56 -4.73
CA GLY A 472 -7.09 2.62 -5.32
C GLY A 472 -7.05 1.21 -4.74
N ILE A 473 -6.34 1.00 -3.63
CA ILE A 473 -6.17 -0.28 -2.95
C ILE A 473 -7.20 -0.39 -1.83
N ASN A 474 -7.96 -1.50 -1.83
CA ASN A 474 -9.07 -1.68 -0.90
C ASN A 474 -8.61 -2.16 0.48
N GLY A 475 -7.84 -1.34 1.19
CA GLY A 475 -7.48 -1.52 2.60
C GLY A 475 -6.08 -2.12 2.87
N PRO A 476 -5.62 -2.09 4.14
CA PRO A 476 -4.23 -2.37 4.49
C PRO A 476 -3.78 -3.82 4.26
N ALA A 477 -4.69 -4.77 4.30
CA ALA A 477 -4.37 -6.20 4.14
C ALA A 477 -3.73 -6.48 2.77
N LEU A 478 -4.26 -5.85 1.71
CA LEU A 478 -3.80 -6.05 0.34
C LEU A 478 -2.39 -5.55 0.10
N LEU A 479 -1.96 -4.48 0.79
CA LEU A 479 -0.59 -3.98 0.70
C LEU A 479 0.45 -5.04 1.10
N ASN A 480 0.10 -5.90 2.05
CA ASN A 480 0.99 -7.00 2.45
C ASN A 480 1.14 -8.06 1.34
N GLU A 481 0.17 -8.18 0.45
CA GLU A 481 0.15 -9.20 -0.62
C GLU A 481 0.83 -8.72 -1.92
N MET A 482 1.13 -7.43 -2.05
CA MET A 482 1.77 -6.86 -3.24
C MET A 482 3.27 -7.15 -3.26
N ASP A 483 3.87 -7.37 -4.43
CA ASP A 483 5.32 -7.60 -4.56
C ASP A 483 6.13 -6.38 -4.07
N GLN A 484 5.67 -5.17 -4.41
CA GLN A 484 6.22 -3.89 -3.98
C GLN A 484 5.11 -3.01 -3.42
N LEU A 485 5.46 -2.10 -2.50
CA LEU A 485 4.48 -1.11 -2.05
C LEU A 485 4.39 0.00 -3.10
N PRO A 486 3.19 0.56 -3.36
CA PRO A 486 3.09 1.78 -4.15
C PRO A 486 3.81 2.93 -3.42
N ALA A 487 4.21 3.95 -4.18
CA ALA A 487 4.54 5.23 -3.57
C ALA A 487 3.25 5.89 -3.07
N PHE A 488 3.27 6.43 -1.86
CA PHE A 488 2.08 7.06 -1.25
C PHE A 488 2.20 8.57 -1.28
N SER A 489 1.09 9.31 -1.36
CA SER A 489 1.13 10.78 -1.32
C SER A 489 1.58 11.31 0.05
N ALA A 490 2.58 12.20 0.05
CA ALA A 490 3.04 12.89 1.27
C ALA A 490 1.93 13.78 1.86
N ALA A 491 1.21 14.51 1.00
CA ALA A 491 0.11 15.39 1.40
C ALA A 491 -1.02 14.61 2.07
N VAL A 492 -1.39 13.43 1.53
CA VAL A 492 -2.45 12.59 2.11
C VAL A 492 -2.04 12.03 3.47
N GLN A 493 -0.79 11.58 3.62
CA GLN A 493 -0.30 11.11 4.92
C GLN A 493 -0.30 12.25 5.94
N GLN A 494 0.24 13.41 5.57
CA GLN A 494 0.30 14.57 6.44
C GLN A 494 -1.10 15.02 6.88
N GLN A 495 -2.06 15.06 5.94
CA GLN A 495 -3.44 15.42 6.26
C GLN A 495 -4.11 14.38 7.16
N ALA A 496 -3.89 13.08 6.93
CA ALA A 496 -4.42 12.02 7.81
C ALA A 496 -3.84 12.09 9.23
N GLN A 497 -2.55 12.42 9.36
CA GLN A 497 -1.90 12.67 10.66
C GLN A 497 -2.45 13.93 11.33
N GLN A 498 -2.62 15.03 10.59
CA GLN A 498 -3.21 16.26 11.10
C GLN A 498 -4.64 16.04 11.60
N ASN A 499 -5.46 15.28 10.87
CA ASN A 499 -6.81 14.92 11.29
C ASN A 499 -6.81 14.20 12.64
N PHE A 500 -5.89 13.24 12.85
CA PHE A 500 -5.72 12.60 14.15
C PHE A 500 -5.31 13.60 15.24
N THR A 501 -4.34 14.46 14.94
CA THR A 501 -3.83 15.45 15.89
C THR A 501 -4.92 16.41 16.34
N THR A 502 -5.69 16.96 15.41
CA THR A 502 -6.82 17.86 15.70
C THR A 502 -7.91 17.16 16.52
N ALA A 503 -8.27 15.92 16.16
CA ALA A 503 -9.35 15.19 16.83
C ALA A 503 -9.07 14.89 18.31
N PHE A 504 -7.80 14.67 18.64
CA PHE A 504 -7.37 14.26 19.97
C PHE A 504 -6.48 15.29 20.67
N GLN A 505 -6.47 16.52 20.18
CA GLN A 505 -5.65 17.61 20.73
C GLN A 505 -5.96 17.86 22.21
N SER A 506 -7.23 17.93 22.62
CA SER A 506 -7.58 18.17 24.03
C SER A 506 -7.10 17.06 24.95
N VAL A 507 -7.07 15.82 24.46
CA VAL A 507 -6.50 14.68 25.18
C VAL A 507 -4.99 14.81 25.27
N ALA A 508 -4.29 15.21 24.22
CA ALA A 508 -2.85 15.43 24.26
C ALA A 508 -2.47 16.56 25.25
N GLU A 509 -3.18 17.69 25.21
CA GLU A 509 -2.97 18.85 26.08
C GLU A 509 -3.20 18.51 27.56
N ALA A 510 -4.24 17.73 27.88
CA ALA A 510 -4.53 17.30 29.25
C ALA A 510 -3.40 16.46 29.89
N TYR A 511 -2.52 15.86 29.07
CA TYR A 511 -1.36 15.08 29.52
C TYR A 511 -0.03 15.81 29.32
N GLY A 512 -0.06 17.10 28.95
CA GLY A 512 1.12 17.94 28.74
C GLY A 512 1.97 17.51 27.53
N ILE A 513 1.34 16.91 26.51
CA ILE A 513 1.99 16.55 25.25
C ILE A 513 1.98 17.78 24.34
N ASP A 514 3.14 18.15 23.80
CA ASP A 514 3.17 19.10 22.69
C ASP A 514 2.62 18.43 21.44
N ALA A 515 1.36 18.74 21.13
CA ALA A 515 0.62 18.16 20.01
C ALA A 515 1.26 18.47 18.64
N GLN A 516 2.12 19.50 18.54
CA GLN A 516 2.77 19.85 17.27
C GLN A 516 4.09 19.11 17.02
N GLN A 517 4.71 18.48 18.04
CA GLN A 517 6.02 17.85 17.91
C GLN A 517 6.07 16.38 18.35
N SER A 518 5.06 15.85 19.05
CA SER A 518 5.13 14.51 19.65
C SER A 518 3.85 13.67 19.59
N TRP A 519 2.86 14.11 18.81
CA TRP A 519 1.53 13.50 18.76
C TRP A 519 1.22 12.93 17.36
N ASP A 520 1.83 11.79 17.07
CA ASP A 520 1.61 10.98 15.87
C ASP A 520 1.39 9.52 16.32
N PRO A 521 0.33 8.83 15.87
CA PRO A 521 0.04 7.46 16.28
C PRO A 521 1.10 6.45 15.85
N VAL A 522 2.03 6.79 14.96
CA VAL A 522 3.13 5.90 14.55
C VAL A 522 4.40 6.17 15.37
N SER A 523 4.83 7.42 15.50
CA SER A 523 6.17 7.77 16.03
C SER A 523 6.23 8.21 17.49
N TYR A 524 5.09 8.26 18.22
CA TYR A 524 5.05 8.73 19.61
C TYR A 524 6.05 8.02 20.56
N SER A 525 6.61 8.78 21.50
CA SER A 525 7.53 8.24 22.51
C SER A 525 6.81 7.34 23.53
N GLN A 526 7.53 6.40 24.13
CA GLN A 526 6.99 5.48 25.14
C GLN A 526 6.34 6.21 26.34
N ARG A 527 6.71 7.45 26.63
CA ARG A 527 6.07 8.27 27.67
C ARG A 527 4.57 8.48 27.43
N TYR A 528 4.14 8.49 26.16
CA TYR A 528 2.75 8.79 25.76
C TYR A 528 1.93 7.53 25.45
N GLU A 529 2.54 6.36 25.59
CA GLU A 529 1.91 5.05 25.45
C GLU A 529 0.60 4.92 26.26
N PRO A 530 0.53 5.33 27.55
CA PRO A 530 -0.72 5.21 28.32
C PRO A 530 -1.88 6.02 27.73
N VAL A 531 -1.58 7.14 27.05
CA VAL A 531 -2.59 8.00 26.42
C VAL A 531 -3.16 7.32 25.18
N ILE A 532 -2.30 6.79 24.32
CA ILE A 532 -2.73 6.02 23.13
C ILE A 532 -3.48 4.76 23.54
N ARG A 533 -3.03 4.05 24.58
CA ARG A 533 -3.77 2.89 25.11
C ARG A 533 -5.16 3.26 25.62
N LYS A 534 -5.29 4.41 26.31
CA LYS A 534 -6.58 4.92 26.77
C LYS A 534 -7.51 5.18 25.58
N LEU A 535 -7.04 5.88 24.54
CA LEU A 535 -7.80 6.16 23.32
C LEU A 535 -8.18 4.88 22.56
N ALA A 536 -7.23 3.97 22.34
CA ALA A 536 -7.46 2.69 21.69
C ALA A 536 -8.49 1.81 22.43
N SER A 537 -8.63 1.99 23.75
CA SER A 537 -9.64 1.29 24.56
C SER A 537 -11.05 1.89 24.48
N GLN A 538 -11.23 2.99 23.75
CA GLN A 538 -12.51 3.71 23.57
C GLN A 538 -13.06 3.57 22.15
N VAL A 539 -12.34 2.88 21.27
CA VAL A 539 -12.73 2.65 19.89
C VAL A 539 -12.84 1.16 19.62
N ILE A 540 -13.73 0.82 18.68
CA ILE A 540 -13.80 -0.48 18.06
C ILE A 540 -13.08 -0.37 16.72
N HIS A 541 -12.05 -1.19 16.57
CA HIS A 541 -11.26 -1.33 15.35
C HIS A 541 -11.61 -2.66 14.70
N ASN A 542 -11.98 -2.60 13.43
CA ASN A 542 -12.17 -3.80 12.62
C ASN A 542 -11.95 -3.46 11.15
N ARG A 543 -11.79 -4.46 10.30
CA ARG A 543 -11.68 -4.25 8.85
C ARG A 543 -12.99 -4.56 8.12
N GLY A 544 -13.17 -3.84 7.03
CA GLY A 544 -14.31 -3.93 6.13
C GLY A 544 -14.30 -5.19 5.28
N TYR A 545 -15.17 -5.23 4.29
CA TYR A 545 -15.04 -6.22 3.23
C TYR A 545 -15.53 -5.71 1.89
N ASP A 546 -14.90 -6.21 0.83
CA ASP A 546 -15.34 -6.00 -0.53
C ASP A 546 -16.28 -7.12 -0.97
N THR A 547 -17.52 -6.74 -1.26
CA THR A 547 -18.54 -7.71 -1.67
C THR A 547 -18.22 -8.40 -3.00
N HIS A 548 -17.40 -7.81 -3.86
CA HIS A 548 -17.10 -8.39 -5.17
C HIS A 548 -16.02 -9.45 -5.10
N THR A 549 -15.06 -9.30 -4.18
CA THR A 549 -13.92 -10.22 -4.06
C THR A 549 -14.03 -11.14 -2.86
N GLY A 550 -14.85 -10.81 -1.86
CA GLY A 550 -14.92 -11.52 -0.58
C GLY A 550 -13.77 -11.20 0.37
N LEU A 551 -12.84 -10.33 -0.03
CA LEU A 551 -11.66 -10.01 0.76
C LEU A 551 -11.94 -8.90 1.77
N THR A 552 -11.09 -8.85 2.78
CA THR A 552 -11.05 -7.78 3.78
C THR A 552 -10.72 -6.46 3.10
N ALA A 553 -11.43 -5.40 3.51
CA ALA A 553 -11.34 -4.07 2.90
C ALA A 553 -10.75 -3.03 3.86
N LYS A 554 -11.09 -1.76 3.64
CA LYS A 554 -10.73 -0.59 4.46
C LYS A 554 -11.01 -0.79 5.95
N THR A 555 -10.25 -0.08 6.78
CA THR A 555 -10.42 -0.04 8.23
C THR A 555 -11.68 0.72 8.62
N TYR A 556 -12.47 0.12 9.52
CA TYR A 556 -13.60 0.76 10.18
C TYR A 556 -13.21 1.06 11.62
N LEU A 557 -13.37 2.32 11.99
CA LEU A 557 -13.25 2.78 13.36
C LEU A 557 -14.61 3.29 13.81
N THR A 558 -15.07 2.82 14.96
CA THR A 558 -16.32 3.25 15.58
C THR A 558 -16.12 3.52 17.07
N ASP A 559 -17.03 4.26 17.69
CA ASP A 559 -17.08 4.36 19.15
C ASP A 559 -17.57 3.03 19.75
N LEU A 560 -17.60 2.92 21.08
CA LEU A 560 -18.07 1.68 21.74
C LEU A 560 -19.57 1.39 21.52
N ALA A 561 -20.34 2.35 20.99
CA ALA A 561 -21.74 2.19 20.61
C ALA A 561 -21.92 1.88 19.10
N PHE A 562 -20.83 1.64 18.37
CA PHE A 562 -20.79 1.34 16.93
C PHE A 562 -21.27 2.50 16.03
N HIS A 563 -21.15 3.74 16.48
CA HIS A 563 -21.27 4.91 15.61
C HIS A 563 -19.94 5.18 14.90
N SER A 564 -20.00 5.52 13.61
CA SER A 564 -18.79 5.91 12.87
C SER A 564 -18.12 7.11 13.54
N VAL A 565 -16.79 7.06 13.66
CA VAL A 565 -15.99 8.16 14.22
C VAL A 565 -15.26 8.95 13.13
N LEU A 566 -15.53 8.63 11.86
CA LEU A 566 -14.88 9.15 10.68
C LEU A 566 -15.92 9.72 9.70
N ALA A 567 -15.55 10.80 9.00
CA ALA A 567 -16.27 11.29 7.82
C ALA A 567 -15.98 10.40 6.61
N ALA A 568 -16.96 10.16 5.73
CA ALA A 568 -16.71 9.42 4.51
C ALA A 568 -16.21 10.38 3.42
N ASP A 569 -14.91 10.67 3.47
CA ASP A 569 -14.16 11.31 2.39
C ASP A 569 -12.81 10.59 2.19
N THR A 570 -12.08 10.97 1.14
CA THR A 570 -10.80 10.35 0.78
C THR A 570 -9.68 10.63 1.79
N VAL A 571 -9.86 11.62 2.66
CA VAL A 571 -8.93 11.93 3.76
C VAL A 571 -9.72 12.05 5.06
N ALA A 572 -10.29 10.90 5.47
CA ALA A 572 -11.22 10.78 6.59
C ALA A 572 -10.88 11.73 7.76
N GLY A 573 -11.71 12.76 7.94
CA GLY A 573 -11.70 13.58 9.14
C GLY A 573 -12.37 12.85 10.30
N TYR A 574 -11.79 12.90 11.50
CA TYR A 574 -12.49 12.37 12.68
C TYR A 574 -13.68 13.28 12.99
N GLN A 575 -14.86 12.69 13.17
CA GLN A 575 -16.09 13.40 13.52
C GLN A 575 -16.33 13.50 15.02
N VAL A 576 -15.53 12.78 15.81
CA VAL A 576 -15.64 12.75 17.27
C VAL A 576 -14.33 13.14 17.93
N THR A 577 -14.43 13.81 19.07
CA THR A 577 -13.30 14.13 19.93
C THR A 577 -12.99 12.99 20.90
N GLY A 578 -11.80 13.00 21.51
CA GLY A 578 -11.46 12.06 22.57
C GLY A 578 -12.37 12.16 23.80
N GLU A 579 -12.98 13.31 24.06
CA GLU A 579 -13.97 13.51 25.12
C GLU A 579 -15.28 12.81 24.79
N GLN A 580 -15.79 12.94 23.56
CA GLN A 580 -17.00 12.24 23.13
C GLN A 580 -16.84 10.71 23.18
N LEU A 581 -15.64 10.20 22.82
CA LEU A 581 -15.32 8.78 22.98
C LEU A 581 -15.34 8.35 24.46
N ALA A 582 -14.83 9.20 25.36
CA ALA A 582 -14.87 8.95 26.80
C ALA A 582 -16.31 8.96 27.34
N ASP A 583 -17.15 9.89 26.87
CA ASP A 583 -18.55 10.01 27.25
C ASP A 583 -19.35 8.79 26.82
N THR A 584 -19.22 8.33 25.57
CA THR A 584 -19.86 7.09 25.09
C THR A 584 -19.45 5.90 25.97
N LYS A 585 -18.16 5.75 26.25
CA LYS A 585 -17.66 4.69 27.14
C LYS A 585 -18.28 4.78 28.53
N GLN A 586 -18.34 5.98 29.11
CA GLN A 586 -18.91 6.20 30.43
C GLN A 586 -20.42 5.91 30.46
N LEU A 587 -21.18 6.31 29.44
CA LEU A 587 -22.61 6.02 29.32
C LEU A 587 -22.86 4.52 29.32
N ILE A 588 -22.14 3.76 28.48
CA ILE A 588 -22.26 2.29 28.42
C ILE A 588 -21.84 1.65 29.75
N GLN A 589 -20.71 2.07 30.33
CA GLN A 589 -20.19 1.46 31.55
C GLN A 589 -21.04 1.76 32.79
N SER A 590 -21.67 2.93 32.85
CA SER A 590 -22.49 3.34 34.00
C SER A 590 -23.93 2.86 33.94
N ALA A 591 -24.41 2.41 32.78
CA ALA A 591 -25.75 1.88 32.61
C ALA A 591 -26.00 0.65 33.51
N LYS A 592 -27.12 0.65 34.24
CA LYS A 592 -27.52 -0.48 35.09
C LYS A 592 -27.79 -1.75 34.29
N ARG A 593 -28.23 -1.60 33.04
CA ARG A 593 -28.49 -2.69 32.10
C ARG A 593 -28.23 -2.23 30.68
N ARG A 594 -27.75 -3.13 29.85
CA ARG A 594 -27.58 -2.88 28.41
C ARG A 594 -28.39 -3.85 27.56
N ILE A 595 -28.74 -3.38 26.37
CA ILE A 595 -29.34 -4.18 25.31
C ILE A 595 -28.36 -4.15 24.13
N PHE A 596 -27.86 -5.32 23.75
CA PHE A 596 -27.04 -5.48 22.56
C PHE A 596 -27.94 -5.93 21.41
N LEU A 597 -27.88 -5.20 20.30
CA LEU A 597 -28.50 -5.61 19.06
C LEU A 597 -27.41 -6.18 18.16
N VAL A 598 -27.60 -7.40 17.68
CA VAL A 598 -26.76 -8.01 16.64
C VAL A 598 -27.65 -8.39 15.47
N GLY A 599 -27.18 -8.07 14.26
CA GLY A 599 -27.98 -8.31 13.07
C GLY A 599 -27.37 -7.76 11.80
N ASP A 600 -28.17 -7.86 10.74
CA ASP A 600 -27.83 -7.40 9.40
C ASP A 600 -28.23 -5.93 9.16
N SER A 601 -28.38 -5.56 7.89
CA SER A 601 -28.56 -4.18 7.46
C SER A 601 -29.89 -3.54 7.90
N THR A 602 -30.92 -4.31 8.20
CA THR A 602 -32.20 -3.74 8.64
C THR A 602 -32.18 -3.29 10.10
N VAL A 603 -31.20 -3.76 10.88
CA VAL A 603 -30.98 -3.40 12.29
C VAL A 603 -29.93 -2.29 12.42
N SER A 604 -28.92 -2.26 11.55
CA SER A 604 -27.68 -1.50 11.72
C SER A 604 -27.83 0.03 11.80
N ASN A 605 -26.85 0.67 12.44
CA ASN A 605 -26.64 2.11 12.35
C ASN A 605 -26.20 2.52 10.93
N TYR A 606 -26.63 3.69 10.49
CA TYR A 606 -26.22 4.31 9.22
C TYR A 606 -25.63 5.70 9.43
N ASP A 607 -24.65 6.03 8.58
CA ASP A 607 -24.01 7.34 8.56
C ASP A 607 -24.94 8.40 7.96
N ASN A 608 -24.71 9.67 8.33
CA ASN A 608 -25.57 10.79 7.91
C ASN A 608 -25.67 10.97 6.38
N GLU A 609 -24.65 10.54 5.63
CA GLU A 609 -24.61 10.67 4.17
C GLU A 609 -25.70 9.88 3.45
N VAL A 610 -26.14 8.76 4.03
CA VAL A 610 -27.20 7.93 3.45
C VAL A 610 -28.58 8.24 4.05
N TYR A 611 -28.71 9.30 4.84
CA TYR A 611 -29.99 9.75 5.37
C TYR A 611 -31.01 9.95 4.22
N PRO A 612 -32.28 9.46 4.35
CA PRO A 612 -32.94 9.01 5.56
C PRO A 612 -32.95 7.49 5.75
N ARG A 613 -32.06 6.72 5.10
CA ARG A 613 -31.94 5.28 5.36
C ARG A 613 -31.59 5.06 6.82
N MET A 614 -32.37 4.23 7.50
CA MET A 614 -32.24 3.98 8.93
C MET A 614 -32.54 2.52 9.25
N GLY A 615 -31.76 1.90 10.14
CA GLY A 615 -32.08 0.60 10.69
C GLY A 615 -33.07 0.73 11.84
N TRP A 616 -33.95 -0.26 12.03
CA TRP A 616 -34.87 -0.25 13.17
C TRP A 616 -34.11 -0.30 14.50
N GLY A 617 -32.92 -0.90 14.54
CA GLY A 617 -32.07 -0.94 15.74
C GLY A 617 -31.53 0.44 16.13
N GLN A 618 -31.24 1.29 15.14
CA GLN A 618 -30.88 2.69 15.37
C GLN A 618 -32.06 3.45 15.98
N ALA A 619 -33.25 3.33 15.39
CA ALA A 619 -34.46 3.98 15.90
C ALA A 619 -34.86 3.43 17.30
N PHE A 620 -34.67 2.13 17.53
CA PHE A 620 -34.88 1.50 18.83
C PHE A 620 -33.92 2.06 19.87
N ALA A 621 -32.65 2.26 19.53
CA ALA A 621 -31.67 2.88 20.42
C ALA A 621 -32.08 4.30 20.83
N ASP A 622 -32.56 5.11 19.88
CA ASP A 622 -33.05 6.48 20.11
C ASP A 622 -34.26 6.52 21.04
N MET A 623 -35.18 5.56 20.91
CA MET A 623 -36.39 5.49 21.73
C MET A 623 -36.16 4.96 23.15
N VAL A 624 -35.16 4.07 23.32
CA VAL A 624 -35.03 3.25 24.53
C VAL A 624 -33.90 3.72 25.45
N SER A 625 -32.83 4.28 24.90
CA SER A 625 -31.66 4.70 25.68
C SER A 625 -32.02 5.87 26.61
N ASN A 626 -31.68 5.75 27.89
CA ASN A 626 -31.97 6.79 28.90
C ASN A 626 -30.77 7.09 29.82
N GLY A 627 -29.55 6.85 29.32
CA GLY A 627 -28.27 7.13 29.96
C GLY A 627 -27.96 6.21 31.14
N ARG A 628 -28.66 6.35 32.28
CA ARG A 628 -28.27 5.68 33.53
C ARG A 628 -28.99 4.35 33.80
N ARG A 629 -30.20 4.14 33.29
CA ARG A 629 -30.99 2.92 33.59
C ARG A 629 -30.79 1.86 32.52
N LEU A 630 -30.88 2.24 31.25
CA LEU A 630 -30.86 1.36 30.10
C LEU A 630 -30.08 2.03 28.96
N GLN A 631 -29.11 1.31 28.40
CA GLN A 631 -28.33 1.75 27.25
C GLN A 631 -28.42 0.69 26.14
N VAL A 632 -28.73 1.13 24.91
CA VAL A 632 -28.69 0.26 23.74
C VAL A 632 -27.32 0.38 23.08
N VAL A 633 -26.74 -0.77 22.71
CA VAL A 633 -25.52 -0.88 21.90
C VAL A 633 -25.90 -1.61 20.62
N ASN A 634 -26.06 -0.87 19.53
CA ASN A 634 -26.46 -1.43 18.25
C ASN A 634 -25.23 -1.90 17.47
N ALA A 635 -24.79 -3.13 17.74
CA ALA A 635 -23.64 -3.73 17.08
C ALA A 635 -23.96 -4.30 15.68
N ALA A 636 -25.21 -4.23 15.22
CA ALA A 636 -25.59 -4.74 13.92
C ALA A 636 -24.87 -4.01 12.79
N ARG A 637 -24.55 -4.75 11.71
CA ARG A 637 -23.72 -4.26 10.61
C ARG A 637 -24.32 -4.61 9.26
N SER A 638 -24.42 -3.61 8.40
CA SER A 638 -24.89 -3.78 7.03
C SER A 638 -23.99 -4.75 6.24
N GLY A 639 -24.63 -5.58 5.41
CA GLY A 639 -23.96 -6.56 4.54
C GLY A 639 -23.43 -7.82 5.25
N ARG A 640 -23.73 -8.01 6.55
CA ARG A 640 -23.31 -9.19 7.31
C ARG A 640 -24.41 -10.25 7.38
N SER A 641 -24.02 -11.51 7.32
CA SER A 641 -24.85 -12.66 7.70
C SER A 641 -24.53 -13.11 9.12
N SER A 642 -25.33 -14.03 9.67
CA SER A 642 -25.09 -14.58 11.01
C SER A 642 -23.70 -15.23 11.13
N LYS A 643 -23.22 -15.89 10.07
CA LYS A 643 -21.88 -16.51 9.99
C LYS A 643 -20.77 -15.46 9.87
N ASP A 644 -20.88 -14.59 8.87
CA ASP A 644 -19.85 -13.59 8.56
C ASP A 644 -19.63 -12.59 9.70
N PHE A 645 -20.70 -12.25 10.43
CA PHE A 645 -20.61 -11.36 11.59
C PHE A 645 -19.71 -11.94 12.70
N ILE A 646 -19.73 -13.26 12.91
CA ILE A 646 -18.82 -13.91 13.86
C ILE A 646 -17.42 -14.08 13.24
N ASN A 647 -17.34 -14.53 11.99
CA ASN A 647 -16.06 -14.80 11.33
C ASN A 647 -15.22 -13.53 11.22
N ALA A 648 -15.82 -12.40 10.88
CA ALA A 648 -15.18 -11.09 10.88
C ALA A 648 -15.21 -10.39 12.25
N ARG A 649 -15.33 -11.16 13.34
CA ARG A 649 -15.14 -10.71 14.73
C ARG A 649 -16.08 -9.64 15.28
N TRP A 650 -17.15 -9.26 14.59
CA TRP A 650 -18.09 -8.25 15.09
C TRP A 650 -18.73 -8.63 16.42
N LEU A 651 -19.06 -9.92 16.63
CA LEU A 651 -19.58 -10.39 17.92
C LEU A 651 -18.56 -10.27 19.05
N SER A 652 -17.27 -10.45 18.77
CA SER A 652 -16.23 -10.31 19.80
C SER A 652 -16.05 -8.86 20.26
N GLN A 653 -16.42 -7.88 19.44
CA GLN A 653 -16.27 -6.45 19.76
C GLN A 653 -17.12 -6.01 20.96
N ILE A 654 -18.24 -6.70 21.22
CA ILE A 654 -19.11 -6.39 22.36
C ILE A 654 -18.67 -7.10 23.66
N GLU A 655 -17.76 -8.08 23.59
CA GLU A 655 -17.44 -8.98 24.70
C GLU A 655 -16.83 -8.26 25.91
N SER A 656 -16.02 -7.22 25.71
CA SER A 656 -15.48 -6.43 26.82
C SER A 656 -16.53 -5.57 27.52
N GLN A 657 -17.70 -5.40 26.89
CA GLN A 657 -18.77 -4.56 27.39
C GLN A 657 -19.79 -5.39 28.19
N VAL A 658 -20.09 -6.63 27.75
CA VAL A 658 -21.13 -7.52 28.32
C VAL A 658 -21.00 -7.70 29.84
N ARG A 659 -22.15 -7.73 30.54
CA ARG A 659 -22.27 -8.06 31.97
C ARG A 659 -23.44 -9.03 32.16
N PRO A 660 -23.45 -9.80 33.27
CA PRO A 660 -24.60 -10.61 33.63
C PRO A 660 -25.91 -9.81 33.65
N HIS A 661 -26.98 -10.43 33.17
CA HIS A 661 -28.35 -9.89 33.07
C HIS A 661 -28.58 -8.80 32.02
N ASP A 662 -27.62 -8.55 31.13
CA ASP A 662 -27.88 -7.79 29.91
C ASP A 662 -28.74 -8.59 28.92
N PHE A 663 -29.29 -7.91 27.91
CA PHE A 663 -30.07 -8.54 26.85
C PHE A 663 -29.27 -8.61 25.55
N LEU A 664 -29.42 -9.70 24.80
CA LEU A 664 -28.89 -9.86 23.44
C LEU A 664 -30.07 -10.13 22.49
N LEU A 665 -30.41 -9.15 21.66
CA LEU A 665 -31.45 -9.29 20.63
C LEU A 665 -30.77 -9.61 19.29
N ILE A 666 -31.19 -10.70 18.66
CA ILE A 666 -30.53 -11.32 17.51
C ILE A 666 -31.51 -11.35 16.34
N GLN A 667 -31.20 -10.65 15.24
CA GLN A 667 -31.98 -10.69 14.00
C GLN A 667 -31.07 -10.84 12.77
N PHE A 668 -31.18 -11.96 12.07
CA PHE A 668 -30.46 -12.24 10.83
C PHE A 668 -31.38 -12.96 9.83
N GLY A 669 -31.01 -12.98 8.56
CA GLY A 669 -31.70 -13.78 7.53
C GLY A 669 -31.53 -13.23 6.12
N HIS A 670 -31.39 -11.91 5.94
CA HIS A 670 -31.36 -11.31 4.59
C HIS A 670 -30.09 -11.61 3.80
N ASN A 671 -28.95 -11.72 4.49
CA ASN A 671 -27.66 -12.03 3.84
C ASN A 671 -27.34 -13.52 3.91
N ASP A 672 -27.84 -14.22 4.93
CA ASP A 672 -27.73 -15.66 5.12
C ASP A 672 -28.32 -16.43 3.94
N GLU A 673 -29.43 -15.97 3.37
CA GLU A 673 -30.09 -16.61 2.22
C GLU A 673 -29.37 -16.48 0.88
N LYS A 674 -28.20 -15.83 0.81
CA LYS A 674 -27.44 -15.62 -0.43
C LYS A 674 -26.61 -16.85 -0.81
N CYS A 675 -27.29 -17.96 -1.01
CA CYS A 675 -26.71 -19.27 -1.23
C CYS A 675 -26.73 -19.73 -2.70
N ASN A 676 -26.98 -18.82 -3.66
CA ASN A 676 -27.01 -19.14 -5.08
C ASN A 676 -25.63 -19.01 -5.73
N GLY A 677 -24.89 -20.13 -5.81
CA GLY A 677 -23.57 -20.16 -6.44
C GLY A 677 -23.59 -19.89 -7.95
N ALA A 678 -24.70 -20.21 -8.62
CA ALA A 678 -24.87 -19.98 -10.06
C ALA A 678 -25.21 -18.51 -10.40
N LYS A 679 -25.42 -17.66 -9.39
CA LYS A 679 -25.71 -16.24 -9.61
C LYS A 679 -24.50 -15.53 -10.22
N ALA A 680 -24.68 -14.99 -11.42
CA ALA A 680 -23.65 -14.20 -12.10
C ALA A 680 -23.13 -13.05 -11.22
N GLY A 681 -21.83 -12.77 -11.35
CA GLY A 681 -21.13 -11.81 -10.50
C GLY A 681 -20.77 -12.42 -9.15
N ARG A 682 -21.49 -12.05 -8.10
CA ARG A 682 -21.08 -12.34 -6.70
C ARG A 682 -21.52 -13.72 -6.17
N GLY A 683 -22.12 -14.60 -6.97
CA GLY A 683 -22.73 -15.86 -6.47
C GLY A 683 -21.78 -16.71 -5.63
N ALA A 684 -20.62 -17.07 -6.18
CA ALA A 684 -19.62 -17.86 -5.45
C ALA A 684 -19.06 -17.12 -4.20
N VAL A 685 -18.89 -15.80 -4.30
CA VAL A 685 -18.39 -14.96 -3.20
C VAL A 685 -19.41 -14.88 -2.06
N ASP A 686 -20.68 -14.64 -2.39
CA ASP A 686 -21.79 -14.60 -1.43
C ASP A 686 -21.95 -15.98 -0.75
N VAL A 687 -21.82 -17.09 -1.50
CA VAL A 687 -21.85 -18.45 -0.94
C VAL A 687 -20.70 -18.69 0.05
N ALA A 688 -19.46 -18.35 -0.32
CA ALA A 688 -18.32 -18.59 0.56
C ALA A 688 -18.41 -17.78 1.86
N ASN A 689 -18.80 -16.51 1.77
CA ASN A 689 -18.68 -15.56 2.88
C ASN A 689 -19.96 -15.39 3.69
N LEU A 690 -21.12 -15.32 3.03
CA LEU A 690 -22.38 -14.92 3.67
C LEU A 690 -23.33 -16.08 3.92
N CYS A 691 -23.42 -17.02 2.97
CA CYS A 691 -24.43 -18.08 3.01
C CYS A 691 -24.36 -18.90 4.30
N THR A 692 -25.54 -19.12 4.87
CA THR A 692 -25.82 -20.21 5.82
C THR A 692 -27.08 -20.93 5.36
N TYR A 693 -27.27 -22.20 5.69
CA TYR A 693 -28.39 -23.00 5.16
C TYR A 693 -29.51 -23.17 6.20
N PRO A 694 -30.78 -23.00 5.80
CA PRO A 694 -31.91 -23.12 6.71
C PRO A 694 -32.13 -24.59 7.11
N ASN A 695 -33.07 -24.82 8.03
CA ASN A 695 -33.53 -26.17 8.32
C ASN A 695 -34.38 -26.73 7.17
N ASP A 696 -34.43 -28.05 7.07
CA ASP A 696 -35.34 -28.75 6.16
C ASP A 696 -36.82 -28.62 6.63
N GLY A 697 -37.76 -29.13 5.83
CA GLY A 697 -39.20 -29.09 6.15
C GLY A 697 -39.61 -29.88 7.41
N TRP A 698 -38.70 -30.64 8.01
CA TRP A 698 -38.90 -31.37 9.26
C TRP A 698 -38.23 -30.68 10.46
N GLY A 699 -37.59 -29.52 10.24
CA GLY A 699 -36.87 -28.78 11.26
C GLY A 699 -35.46 -29.29 11.54
N ASN A 700 -34.87 -30.14 10.68
CA ASN A 700 -33.49 -30.61 10.85
C ASN A 700 -32.49 -29.62 10.23
N PRO A 701 -31.36 -29.32 10.92
CA PRO A 701 -30.28 -28.51 10.36
C PRO A 701 -29.72 -29.05 9.05
N GLN A 702 -29.54 -28.17 8.05
CA GLN A 702 -28.88 -28.48 6.78
C GLN A 702 -27.52 -27.77 6.70
N TYR A 703 -26.50 -28.44 6.13
CA TYR A 703 -25.17 -27.89 5.89
C TYR A 703 -24.32 -28.85 5.02
N PRO A 704 -23.30 -28.36 4.28
CA PRO A 704 -22.39 -29.18 3.49
C PRO A 704 -21.57 -30.15 4.37
N PHE A 705 -21.08 -31.24 3.78
CA PHE A 705 -20.28 -32.24 4.51
C PHE A 705 -19.12 -31.58 5.29
N LEU A 706 -19.05 -31.85 6.60
CA LEU A 706 -18.08 -31.29 7.56
C LEU A 706 -18.16 -29.77 7.81
N ALA A 707 -19.11 -29.06 7.21
CA ALA A 707 -19.28 -27.61 7.37
C ALA A 707 -20.44 -27.26 8.32
N TRP A 708 -20.46 -27.86 9.52
CA TRP A 708 -21.58 -27.70 10.47
C TRP A 708 -21.88 -26.23 10.84
N ASN A 709 -20.87 -25.36 10.80
CA ASN A 709 -21.01 -23.91 11.04
C ASN A 709 -21.75 -23.15 9.93
N ASP A 710 -21.96 -23.78 8.78
CA ASP A 710 -22.71 -23.21 7.67
C ASP A 710 -24.22 -23.45 7.82
N SER A 711 -24.68 -24.17 8.85
CA SER A 711 -26.11 -24.21 9.18
C SER A 711 -26.54 -22.90 9.84
N PHE A 712 -27.68 -22.36 9.40
CA PHE A 712 -28.25 -21.15 9.98
C PHE A 712 -28.66 -21.36 11.45
N GLN A 713 -29.27 -22.51 11.78
CA GLN A 713 -29.57 -22.86 13.17
C GLN A 713 -28.30 -22.88 14.03
N HIS A 714 -27.26 -23.62 13.61
CA HIS A 714 -26.01 -23.68 14.38
C HIS A 714 -25.34 -22.31 14.50
N SER A 715 -25.43 -21.48 13.46
CA SER A 715 -24.95 -20.10 13.50
C SER A 715 -25.67 -19.27 14.57
N LEU A 716 -27.01 -19.33 14.63
CA LEU A 716 -27.81 -18.67 15.68
C LEU A 716 -27.48 -19.21 17.08
N GLU A 717 -27.29 -20.52 17.21
CA GLU A 717 -26.92 -21.15 18.48
C GLU A 717 -25.55 -20.68 19.01
N ARG A 718 -24.62 -20.25 18.14
CA ARG A 718 -23.36 -19.62 18.59
C ARG A 718 -23.63 -18.30 19.31
N TYR A 719 -24.61 -17.49 18.89
CA TYR A 719 -25.02 -16.28 19.62
C TYR A 719 -25.71 -16.62 20.94
N LEU A 720 -26.55 -17.66 20.97
CA LEU A 720 -27.19 -18.13 22.20
C LEU A 720 -26.14 -18.63 23.20
N ASN A 721 -25.12 -19.34 22.72
CA ASN A 721 -24.01 -19.82 23.53
C ASN A 721 -23.13 -18.68 24.05
N PHE A 722 -22.90 -17.63 23.24
CA PHE A 722 -22.26 -16.39 23.69
C PHE A 722 -23.07 -15.76 24.84
N ALA A 723 -24.38 -15.59 24.66
CA ALA A 723 -25.25 -15.03 25.70
C ALA A 723 -25.23 -15.86 26.98
N ARG A 724 -25.33 -17.19 26.89
CA ARG A 724 -25.30 -18.10 28.05
C ARG A 724 -23.97 -18.00 28.81
N ARG A 725 -22.84 -17.99 28.09
CA ARG A 725 -21.49 -17.88 28.68
C ARG A 725 -21.34 -16.58 29.48
N HIS A 726 -21.96 -15.51 29.02
CA HIS A 726 -21.92 -14.19 29.67
C HIS A 726 -23.12 -13.90 30.58
N HIS A 727 -23.95 -14.91 30.87
CA HIS A 727 -25.17 -14.78 31.68
C HIS A 727 -26.14 -13.69 31.20
N MET A 728 -26.21 -13.49 29.88
CA MET A 728 -27.16 -12.59 29.23
C MET A 728 -28.50 -13.28 28.99
N HIS A 729 -29.53 -12.48 28.71
CA HIS A 729 -30.85 -12.92 28.29
C HIS A 729 -30.98 -12.79 26.76
N PRO A 730 -30.82 -13.89 25.99
CA PRO A 730 -30.97 -13.85 24.54
C PRO A 730 -32.44 -13.77 24.12
N VAL A 731 -32.70 -13.08 23.01
CA VAL A 731 -34.00 -13.00 22.34
C VAL A 731 -33.78 -13.17 20.85
N LEU A 732 -34.47 -14.14 20.23
CA LEU A 732 -34.45 -14.32 18.79
C LEU A 732 -35.57 -13.49 18.15
N ILE A 733 -35.27 -12.84 17.03
CA ILE A 733 -36.20 -12.00 16.29
C ILE A 733 -36.19 -12.46 14.83
N THR A 734 -37.37 -12.72 14.26
CA THR A 734 -37.48 -13.08 12.83
C THR A 734 -37.13 -11.87 11.95
N PRO A 735 -36.65 -12.08 10.70
CA PRO A 735 -36.27 -10.99 9.83
C PRO A 735 -37.51 -10.21 9.37
N VAL A 736 -37.36 -8.90 9.20
CA VAL A 736 -38.42 -8.06 8.61
C VAL A 736 -38.72 -8.50 7.17
N PRO A 737 -39.98 -8.47 6.71
CA PRO A 737 -40.31 -8.87 5.33
C PRO A 737 -39.78 -7.85 4.33
N ARG A 738 -39.65 -8.26 3.07
CA ARG A 738 -39.48 -7.32 1.95
C ARG A 738 -40.84 -6.86 1.45
N ALA A 739 -40.92 -5.62 0.96
CA ALA A 739 -42.11 -5.08 0.29
C ALA A 739 -42.35 -5.76 -1.08
N LYS A 740 -42.73 -7.04 -1.05
CA LYS A 740 -43.04 -7.86 -2.22
C LYS A 740 -44.51 -8.28 -2.16
N SER A 741 -45.28 -7.91 -3.17
CA SER A 741 -46.72 -8.17 -3.20
C SER A 741 -47.03 -9.64 -3.48
N ILE A 742 -48.14 -10.15 -2.93
CA ILE A 742 -48.73 -11.44 -3.31
C ILE A 742 -49.09 -11.51 -4.80
N HIS A 743 -49.27 -10.36 -5.45
CA HIS A 743 -49.56 -10.25 -6.88
C HIS A 743 -48.29 -10.22 -7.76
N GLY A 744 -47.10 -10.30 -7.15
CA GLY A 744 -45.83 -10.11 -7.81
C GLY A 744 -45.40 -8.64 -7.87
N GLY A 745 -44.10 -8.41 -8.00
CA GLY A 745 -43.53 -7.06 -7.95
C GLY A 745 -43.40 -6.49 -6.53
N ASN A 746 -43.10 -5.18 -6.45
CA ASN A 746 -42.93 -4.48 -5.18
C ASN A 746 -44.27 -3.89 -4.71
N GLY A 747 -44.56 -4.00 -3.42
CA GLY A 747 -45.72 -3.38 -2.80
C GLY A 747 -46.50 -4.31 -1.87
N THR A 748 -47.75 -3.94 -1.63
CA THR A 748 -48.69 -4.62 -0.72
C THR A 748 -49.84 -5.27 -1.53
N PRO A 749 -50.64 -6.18 -0.92
CA PRO A 749 -50.37 -6.88 0.33
C PRO A 749 -49.09 -7.73 0.24
N ILE A 750 -48.24 -7.67 1.27
CA ILE A 750 -46.97 -8.38 1.33
C ILE A 750 -47.21 -9.89 1.40
N THR A 751 -46.46 -10.66 0.60
CA THR A 751 -46.51 -12.12 0.65
C THR A 751 -45.96 -12.67 1.97
N PRO A 752 -46.63 -13.65 2.60
CA PRO A 752 -46.09 -14.36 3.76
C PRO A 752 -44.94 -15.31 3.40
N GLN A 753 -44.75 -15.63 2.11
CA GLN A 753 -43.61 -16.42 1.63
C GLN A 753 -42.35 -15.56 1.50
N GLN A 754 -41.72 -15.29 2.65
CA GLN A 754 -40.49 -14.50 2.78
C GLN A 754 -39.34 -15.37 3.29
N HIS A 755 -38.11 -15.00 2.95
CA HIS A 755 -36.89 -15.68 3.41
C HIS A 755 -36.90 -17.19 3.17
N ILE A 756 -37.26 -17.59 1.95
CA ILE A 756 -37.29 -18.99 1.52
C ILE A 756 -36.30 -19.14 0.37
N THR A 757 -35.50 -20.20 0.44
CA THR A 757 -34.65 -20.65 -0.67
C THR A 757 -35.35 -21.78 -1.42
N ALA A 758 -35.28 -21.77 -2.74
CA ALA A 758 -35.85 -22.77 -3.62
C ALA A 758 -34.88 -23.06 -4.77
N GLN A 759 -34.91 -24.27 -5.32
CA GLN A 759 -34.07 -24.61 -6.46
C GLN A 759 -34.45 -23.75 -7.68
N ASN A 760 -33.43 -23.23 -8.36
CA ASN A 760 -33.60 -22.56 -9.64
C ASN A 760 -33.31 -23.53 -10.80
N ALA A 761 -33.50 -23.09 -12.04
CA ALA A 761 -33.25 -23.90 -13.22
C ALA A 761 -31.80 -24.40 -13.32
N ASP A 762 -30.86 -23.69 -12.70
CA ASP A 762 -29.42 -23.97 -12.73
C ASP A 762 -28.94 -24.77 -11.49
N ASN A 763 -29.86 -25.22 -10.62
CA ASN A 763 -29.56 -25.89 -9.35
C ASN A 763 -28.52 -25.15 -8.48
N GLY A 764 -28.59 -23.82 -8.46
CA GLY A 764 -27.61 -22.95 -7.80
C GLY A 764 -27.67 -22.97 -6.26
N TYR A 765 -28.68 -23.58 -5.65
CA TYR A 765 -28.80 -23.73 -4.19
C TYR A 765 -28.49 -25.16 -3.78
N GLN A 766 -27.62 -25.36 -2.79
CA GLN A 766 -27.33 -26.70 -2.29
C GLN A 766 -28.45 -27.25 -1.38
N TYR A 767 -29.05 -26.39 -0.57
CA TYR A 767 -30.15 -26.71 0.34
C TYR A 767 -31.26 -25.67 0.21
N VAL A 768 -32.50 -26.08 0.51
CA VAL A 768 -33.72 -25.26 0.40
C VAL A 768 -34.54 -25.35 1.68
N GLY A 769 -35.10 -24.23 2.10
CA GLY A 769 -35.87 -24.14 3.34
C GLY A 769 -36.25 -22.70 3.69
N ASN A 770 -36.83 -22.52 4.89
CA ASN A 770 -37.35 -21.24 5.37
C ASN A 770 -36.54 -20.74 6.59
N TYR A 771 -35.96 -19.56 6.48
CA TYR A 771 -35.11 -18.98 7.54
C TYR A 771 -35.92 -18.49 8.74
N THR A 772 -37.13 -17.95 8.51
CA THR A 772 -38.06 -17.56 9.57
C THR A 772 -38.46 -18.77 10.40
N GLN A 773 -38.85 -19.87 9.75
CA GLN A 773 -39.17 -21.12 10.45
C GLN A 773 -37.97 -21.67 11.21
N THR A 774 -36.77 -21.57 10.64
CA THR A 774 -35.52 -21.98 11.30
C THR A 774 -35.28 -21.20 12.60
N ILE A 775 -35.55 -19.89 12.62
CA ILE A 775 -35.44 -19.06 13.83
C ILE A 775 -36.46 -19.48 14.89
N GLU A 776 -37.71 -19.73 14.49
CA GLU A 776 -38.77 -20.21 15.39
C GLU A 776 -38.41 -21.57 16.02
N ASP A 777 -37.95 -22.51 15.20
CA ASP A 777 -37.49 -23.82 15.66
C ASP A 777 -36.30 -23.70 16.60
N THR A 778 -35.32 -22.87 16.24
CA THR A 778 -34.16 -22.61 17.10
C THR A 778 -34.59 -22.05 18.45
N ALA A 779 -35.53 -21.09 18.47
CA ALA A 779 -36.06 -20.48 19.68
C ALA A 779 -36.76 -21.50 20.59
N ARG A 780 -37.62 -22.33 19.99
CA ARG A 780 -38.37 -23.40 20.67
C ARG A 780 -37.43 -24.45 21.26
N ILE A 781 -36.47 -24.95 20.47
CA ILE A 781 -35.50 -25.97 20.88
C ILE A 781 -34.61 -25.46 22.02
N ASN A 782 -34.22 -24.18 21.96
CA ASN A 782 -33.30 -23.59 22.93
C ASN A 782 -34.02 -22.92 24.12
N HIS A 783 -35.35 -22.96 24.16
CA HIS A 783 -36.19 -22.33 25.18
C HIS A 783 -35.90 -20.83 25.40
N VAL A 784 -35.71 -20.09 24.30
CA VAL A 784 -35.47 -18.64 24.35
C VAL A 784 -36.69 -17.86 23.84
N PRO A 785 -36.95 -16.64 24.36
CA PRO A 785 -38.02 -15.80 23.85
C PRO A 785 -37.86 -15.50 22.35
N LEU A 786 -39.00 -15.53 21.64
CA LEU A 786 -39.11 -15.18 20.23
C LEU A 786 -39.94 -13.90 20.09
N ILE A 787 -39.52 -13.03 19.17
CA ILE A 787 -40.34 -11.95 18.61
C ILE A 787 -40.50 -12.25 17.12
N ASP A 788 -41.72 -12.62 16.70
CA ASP A 788 -42.02 -12.82 15.29
C ASP A 788 -42.30 -11.49 14.59
N LEU A 789 -41.24 -10.73 14.37
CA LEU A 789 -41.29 -9.43 13.74
C LEU A 789 -41.78 -9.52 12.29
N GLN A 790 -41.50 -10.61 11.58
CA GLN A 790 -41.98 -10.81 10.22
C GLN A 790 -43.51 -10.75 10.16
N ALA A 791 -44.19 -11.57 10.95
CA ALA A 791 -45.65 -11.59 10.99
C ALA A 791 -46.23 -10.25 11.42
N MET A 792 -45.67 -9.64 12.47
CA MET A 792 -46.14 -8.34 12.97
C MET A 792 -46.05 -7.23 11.91
N VAL A 793 -44.99 -7.20 11.10
CA VAL A 793 -44.82 -6.20 10.05
C VAL A 793 -45.77 -6.46 8.88
N ILE A 794 -45.95 -7.73 8.48
CA ILE A 794 -46.93 -8.10 7.45
C ILE A 794 -48.33 -7.68 7.87
N ASP A 795 -48.73 -7.97 9.11
CA ASP A 795 -50.04 -7.62 9.65
C ASP A 795 -50.23 -6.10 9.69
N MET A 796 -49.23 -5.34 10.14
CA MET A 796 -49.29 -3.88 10.19
C MET A 796 -49.46 -3.27 8.79
N VAL A 797 -48.67 -3.72 7.81
CA VAL A 797 -48.62 -3.09 6.48
C VAL A 797 -49.80 -3.51 5.61
N ASN A 798 -50.28 -4.75 5.74
CA ASN A 798 -51.43 -5.23 4.96
C ASN A 798 -52.77 -4.63 5.41
N GLN A 799 -52.77 -3.81 6.46
CA GLN A 799 -53.92 -3.01 6.89
C GLN A 799 -53.97 -1.59 6.27
N THR A 800 -52.92 -1.19 5.54
CA THR A 800 -52.78 0.15 4.93
C THR A 800 -53.07 0.16 3.42
N SER A 801 -53.18 1.34 2.81
CA SER A 801 -53.42 1.49 1.36
C SER A 801 -52.21 1.10 0.49
N ASP A 802 -52.43 0.82 -0.80
CA ASP A 802 -51.44 0.19 -1.71
C ASP A 802 -50.12 0.96 -1.92
N ASP A 803 -50.05 2.26 -1.60
CA ASP A 803 -48.85 3.10 -1.77
C ASP A 803 -48.14 3.46 -0.46
N GLU A 804 -48.73 3.20 0.71
CA GLU A 804 -48.17 3.61 2.00
C GLU A 804 -46.89 2.87 2.38
N TRP A 805 -46.61 1.71 1.79
CA TRP A 805 -45.38 0.95 2.03
C TRP A 805 -44.12 1.76 1.65
N LYS A 806 -44.21 2.69 0.71
CA LYS A 806 -43.10 3.59 0.33
C LYS A 806 -42.73 4.58 1.44
N ASN A 807 -43.60 4.77 2.44
CA ASN A 807 -43.28 5.56 3.63
C ASN A 807 -42.54 4.74 4.71
N ILE A 808 -42.53 3.41 4.56
CA ILE A 808 -41.85 2.49 5.48
C ILE A 808 -40.50 2.05 4.90
N TRP A 809 -40.52 1.46 3.71
CA TRP A 809 -39.30 1.10 2.99
C TRP A 809 -38.69 2.32 2.30
N LEU A 810 -37.41 2.24 1.98
CA LEU A 810 -36.65 3.35 1.44
C LEU A 810 -37.07 3.62 -0.02
N ALA A 811 -37.85 4.67 -0.20
CA ALA A 811 -38.32 5.17 -1.48
C ALA A 811 -38.47 6.70 -1.41
N VAL A 812 -37.37 7.41 -1.66
CA VAL A 812 -37.29 8.86 -1.43
C VAL A 812 -37.11 9.66 -2.71
N ASP A 813 -37.55 10.92 -2.68
CA ASP A 813 -37.34 11.85 -3.79
C ASP A 813 -35.84 12.23 -3.89
N PRO A 814 -35.17 11.93 -5.01
CA PRO A 814 -33.77 12.30 -5.21
C PRO A 814 -33.51 13.81 -5.23
N GLU A 815 -34.51 14.65 -5.48
CA GLU A 815 -34.36 16.11 -5.39
C GLU A 815 -34.25 16.57 -3.93
N GLN A 816 -34.90 15.85 -3.00
CA GLN A 816 -34.75 16.09 -1.56
C GLN A 816 -33.52 15.37 -0.98
N TYR A 817 -33.19 14.19 -1.50
CA TYR A 817 -32.07 13.37 -1.02
C TYR A 817 -31.13 12.98 -2.19
N PRO A 818 -30.19 13.86 -2.57
CA PRO A 818 -29.37 13.69 -3.77
C PRO A 818 -28.52 12.41 -3.81
N TYR A 819 -28.18 11.83 -2.66
CA TYR A 819 -27.48 10.54 -2.57
C TYR A 819 -28.19 9.46 -3.41
N TYR A 820 -29.52 9.50 -3.48
CA TYR A 820 -30.34 8.48 -4.14
C TYR A 820 -30.55 8.69 -5.65
N LYS A 821 -29.97 9.74 -6.25
CA LYS A 821 -30.10 10.00 -7.69
C LYS A 821 -29.48 8.86 -8.50
N GLY A 822 -30.30 8.16 -9.29
CA GLY A 822 -29.90 6.99 -10.07
C GLY A 822 -29.58 5.72 -9.24
N ARG A 823 -29.88 5.72 -7.93
CA ARG A 823 -29.56 4.60 -7.02
C ARG A 823 -30.82 3.89 -6.53
N SER A 824 -30.62 2.71 -5.94
CA SER A 824 -31.67 2.03 -5.19
C SER A 824 -32.04 2.84 -3.96
N GLY A 825 -33.33 2.94 -3.65
CA GLY A 825 -33.86 3.77 -2.59
C GLY A 825 -34.57 5.02 -3.09
N SER A 826 -34.52 5.32 -4.38
CA SER A 826 -35.32 6.39 -4.98
C SER A 826 -36.77 5.97 -5.21
N LEU A 827 -37.66 6.92 -5.44
CA LEU A 827 -39.05 6.65 -5.82
C LEU A 827 -39.18 5.77 -7.09
N GLU A 828 -38.30 5.93 -8.07
CA GLU A 828 -38.29 5.15 -9.31
C GLU A 828 -37.70 3.74 -9.13
N LYS A 829 -36.77 3.59 -8.18
CA LYS A 829 -36.13 2.31 -7.85
C LYS A 829 -36.15 2.06 -6.34
N PRO A 830 -37.33 1.80 -5.75
CA PRO A 830 -37.45 1.58 -4.32
C PRO A 830 -36.57 0.45 -3.81
N ASP A 831 -36.00 0.64 -2.63
CA ASP A 831 -35.31 -0.42 -1.89
C ASP A 831 -36.30 -1.09 -0.94
N THR A 832 -36.71 -2.30 -1.29
CA THR A 832 -37.73 -3.06 -0.55
C THR A 832 -37.19 -3.83 0.66
N THR A 833 -35.93 -3.59 1.05
CA THR A 833 -35.31 -4.23 2.23
C THR A 833 -35.02 -3.21 3.32
N HIS A 834 -34.44 -2.07 2.98
CA HIS A 834 -34.06 -1.05 3.97
C HIS A 834 -35.19 -0.05 4.21
N PHE A 835 -35.17 0.58 5.39
CA PHE A 835 -36.20 1.53 5.79
C PHE A 835 -35.72 2.96 5.64
N GLN A 836 -36.68 3.86 5.45
CA GLN A 836 -36.50 5.26 5.80
C GLN A 836 -36.77 5.48 7.29
N GLN A 837 -36.44 6.67 7.82
CA GLN A 837 -36.59 7.00 9.24
C GLN A 837 -37.96 6.60 9.83
N GLN A 838 -39.06 7.00 9.20
CA GLN A 838 -40.41 6.70 9.68
C GLN A 838 -40.68 5.19 9.77
N GLY A 839 -40.26 4.44 8.74
CA GLY A 839 -40.35 2.98 8.74
C GLY A 839 -39.57 2.38 9.89
N ALA A 840 -38.29 2.72 10.03
CA ALA A 840 -37.42 2.24 11.10
C ALA A 840 -38.03 2.50 12.50
N GLN A 841 -38.61 3.68 12.71
CA GLN A 841 -39.33 4.04 13.94
C GLN A 841 -40.56 3.16 14.17
N ARG A 842 -41.34 2.85 13.13
CA ARG A 842 -42.52 1.98 13.25
C ARG A 842 -42.14 0.54 13.57
N ILE A 843 -41.09 0.02 12.93
CA ILE A 843 -40.55 -1.31 13.23
C ILE A 843 -40.01 -1.35 14.67
N ALA A 844 -39.28 -0.32 15.12
CA ALA A 844 -38.79 -0.23 16.50
C ALA A 844 -39.95 -0.23 17.52
N GLN A 845 -41.05 0.47 17.22
CA GLN A 845 -42.26 0.46 18.05
C GLN A 845 -42.89 -0.93 18.14
N LEU A 846 -42.98 -1.66 17.04
CA LEU A 846 -43.46 -3.06 17.04
C LEU A 846 -42.58 -3.95 17.92
N VAL A 847 -41.25 -3.80 17.87
CA VAL A 847 -40.34 -4.54 18.76
C VAL A 847 -40.58 -4.19 20.23
N ILE A 848 -40.74 -2.90 20.57
CA ILE A 848 -41.07 -2.46 21.94
C ILE A 848 -42.39 -3.09 22.40
N GLN A 849 -43.43 -3.06 21.56
CA GLN A 849 -44.73 -3.67 21.87
C GLN A 849 -44.60 -5.18 22.05
N ALA A 850 -43.85 -5.88 21.20
CA ALA A 850 -43.61 -7.31 21.33
C ALA A 850 -42.95 -7.65 22.67
N ILE A 851 -41.93 -6.88 23.08
CA ILE A 851 -41.28 -7.05 24.37
C ILE A 851 -42.26 -6.82 25.53
N GLN A 852 -43.14 -5.81 25.42
CA GLN A 852 -44.12 -5.49 26.45
C GLN A 852 -45.20 -6.56 26.64
N HIS A 853 -45.60 -7.21 25.55
CA HIS A 853 -46.64 -8.25 25.58
C HIS A 853 -46.09 -9.67 25.78
N ASN A 854 -44.77 -9.88 25.64
CA ASN A 854 -44.15 -11.19 25.84
C ASN A 854 -43.92 -11.45 27.35
N PRO A 855 -44.60 -12.44 27.98
CA PRO A 855 -44.47 -12.70 29.41
C PRO A 855 -43.04 -13.04 29.84
N SER A 856 -42.28 -13.72 28.99
CA SER A 856 -40.89 -14.09 29.26
C SER A 856 -39.93 -12.90 29.25
N LEU A 857 -40.38 -11.74 28.76
CA LEU A 857 -39.60 -10.49 28.70
C LEU A 857 -40.09 -9.42 29.68
N HIS A 858 -40.95 -9.77 30.65
CA HIS A 858 -41.53 -8.81 31.61
C HIS A 858 -40.48 -7.98 32.38
N HIS A 859 -39.28 -8.53 32.61
CA HIS A 859 -38.18 -7.81 33.25
C HIS A 859 -37.61 -6.68 32.38
N LEU A 860 -37.57 -6.89 31.06
CA LEU A 860 -37.18 -5.86 30.10
C LEU A 860 -38.33 -4.86 29.89
N ALA A 861 -39.55 -5.35 29.70
CA ALA A 861 -40.75 -4.55 29.46
C ALA A 861 -40.94 -3.41 30.48
N ARG A 862 -40.70 -3.68 31.78
CA ARG A 862 -40.81 -2.68 32.86
C ARG A 862 -39.79 -1.53 32.77
N GLN A 863 -38.78 -1.64 31.92
CA GLN A 863 -37.71 -0.66 31.73
C GLN A 863 -37.86 0.14 30.45
N LEU A 864 -38.70 -0.33 29.52
CA LEU A 864 -38.98 0.36 28.26
C LEU A 864 -39.96 1.53 28.48
N PRO A 865 -39.91 2.56 27.61
CA PRO A 865 -40.91 3.63 27.63
C PRO A 865 -42.32 3.08 27.38
N ARG A 866 -43.33 3.69 28.02
CA ARG A 866 -44.74 3.43 27.67
C ARG A 866 -45.06 4.22 26.41
N LEU A 867 -45.45 3.53 25.34
CA LEU A 867 -45.94 4.19 24.12
C LEU A 867 -47.38 4.69 24.41
N SER A 868 -47.64 5.99 24.29
CA SER A 868 -49.00 6.55 24.42
C SER A 868 -49.80 6.31 23.15
N HIS A 869 -51.10 6.00 23.28
CA HIS A 869 -52.04 5.84 22.16
C HIS A 869 -52.24 7.12 21.31
N ASP A 870 -51.73 8.28 21.75
CA ASP A 870 -51.87 9.57 21.05
C ASP A 870 -50.67 9.96 20.15
N ASN A 871 -49.64 9.11 20.04
CA ASN A 871 -48.50 9.32 19.12
C ASN A 871 -48.68 8.61 17.77
N PHE A 872 -49.93 8.31 17.37
CA PHE A 872 -50.25 7.43 16.25
C PHE A 872 -50.87 8.16 15.07
#